data_AF-A0AAV6CF97-F1
#
_entry.id   AF-A0AAV6CF97-F1
#
_cell.length_a   1.000
_cell.length_b   1.000
_cell.length_c   1.000
_cell.angle_alpha   90.00
_cell.angle_beta   90.00
_cell.angle_gamma   90.00
#
_symmetry.space_group_name_H-M   'P 1'
#
loop_
_entity.id
_entity.type
_entity.pdbx_description
1 polymer ?
#
loop_
_entity_poly.entity_id
_entity_poly.type
_entity_poly.pdbx_seq_one_letter_code
_entity_poly.pdbx_strand_id
1 'polypeptide(L)'
;MKPNRMGWSLTLALLLQLLAPRLDAADEVTAGDWTVLVTAQTKANPPTVILNWAPNNHSTEYDIFRKRKESENWTPRASIPGSSTGFIDVDVKQGEVWEYKVVRRTNRDYTGHGYILTGIEAPLIDQRGRVLLIVANDTAPRLDFELKRLERDLIGDGWIVARRDVSPTDPVTKVKEVIRSAWAEDKQNTRAVFLFGRVPIPYSGNITPDYHENHKGAWPADVYYGDLDGEWTDSTVTAETAEREINWNLPGDGKFDQSEIPSPVELEVGRVDLRDLTCFANKVPSRDETALLKQYLDKAHNFRHGVFRLPRKAYVIDYIGIKAGQDPVGTALRNFGPLVGPENIRQDWFYFSHLNTEGHLWSWVGSGGSYHYAFGLGSADDFAISDIKAVFTMWLGSYYGDWNHESNFMRASLGSSSHVLTASYSGAPHFMYHHMGLGETIGYGVRLSQNNTTNGLYPPVAQGINQVHISLLGDPTLRMHPVLPPASVSATADGDLVRVQWERSPDRDVIGYHVYRVGSQIERITSGPTITSEVRDTPAPGTHTYMVRAVKLETSPSGTYYNASQGVFTTVVTGASPPPVLEAPTASASAAGVTLTLTGEGSFEVQRSAEPNIWADVGQSRSVTWRDSFNEPGAKVQYRARQIVNGFASPWSAPVSVELPRIAQARATFVAEDSKTQGFWEGNYGTDGWNLGQFGQKRPGYFQLASLGANEVFNMFVTNVAGALENPAGEDRLIGGWWGTNHVELDANITDGKVHRLSLYFHDYSRQERRQRVELLDAVTRSVLDTRVVEGFETGKYVSWDVQGRVLIRVASLTEAPALVSAIFLDTPANLPAIRPLPGSYPGAVPIILSTGTEGAELRYTTDGSEPTPDSARFIRPFLLTATGVVKVRAFLNGEPLSGTASSSFLIGERIGGIGFVQEDSGTQGSWSPTYGQEGFFMPGANWSLPFSIEVQSLGGLIYLWNDNTREARALARTAGSQDRVASAWYSSDKFTINVGFADQETHRVALYFLDWDKTGRSQSVRVKNSSGDVIDERTISNFANGKYLVYDLKGHVSVEIKKITGNNAVLNGIFLGPAPKAGGVGFTPLLLDPHWNTGFCATLLGVGGTEFVVEATEDCQTWTPHLTDKFANEPYQFVDKQALTDKRRFYRVRAK
;
A
#
# COMPACT_ATOMS: atom_id res chain seq x y z
N MET A 1 -16.53 31.05 57.32
CA MET A 1 -16.76 30.50 58.68
C MET A 1 -17.64 29.26 58.57
N LYS A 2 -17.20 28.13 59.13
CA LYS A 2 -18.05 26.95 59.46
C LYS A 2 -19.08 27.37 60.54
N PRO A 3 -20.27 26.72 60.72
CA PRO A 3 -20.37 25.27 60.98
C PRO A 3 -21.66 24.49 60.57
N ASN A 4 -21.48 23.18 60.35
CA ASN A 4 -22.18 22.01 60.90
C ASN A 4 -23.45 22.23 61.77
N ARG A 5 -24.58 21.51 61.52
CA ARG A 5 -24.93 20.11 61.93
C ARG A 5 -26.45 19.86 62.12
N MET A 6 -26.88 18.65 61.69
CA MET A 6 -27.97 17.77 62.20
C MET A 6 -29.43 18.16 62.01
N GLY A 7 -30.14 17.44 61.14
CA GLY A 7 -31.08 16.35 61.44
C GLY A 7 -32.21 16.50 60.41
N TRP A 8 -32.80 15.49 59.77
CA TRP A 8 -33.81 14.57 60.32
C TRP A 8 -33.84 13.30 59.46
N SER A 9 -33.76 12.16 60.13
CA SER A 9 -33.92 10.81 59.62
C SER A 9 -35.41 10.46 59.59
N LEU A 10 -36.06 10.42 58.41
CA LEU A 10 -37.38 9.80 58.19
C LEU A 10 -37.77 9.89 56.70
N THR A 11 -37.12 9.11 55.82
CA THR A 11 -37.61 8.68 54.49
C THR A 11 -36.53 7.87 53.74
N LEU A 12 -36.13 6.72 54.30
CA LEU A 12 -35.28 5.76 53.57
C LEU A 12 -35.71 4.29 53.76
N ALA A 13 -36.97 4.08 54.15
CA ALA A 13 -37.56 2.75 54.29
C ALA A 13 -38.80 2.52 53.40
N LEU A 14 -39.20 3.50 52.58
CA LEU A 14 -40.29 3.34 51.59
C LEU A 14 -39.84 3.41 50.12
N LEU A 15 -38.53 3.56 49.85
CA LEU A 15 -37.98 3.58 48.49
C LEU A 15 -37.13 2.35 48.13
N LEU A 16 -37.00 1.38 49.04
CA LEU A 16 -36.26 0.12 48.84
C LEU A 16 -37.17 -1.12 48.72
N GLN A 17 -38.46 -0.93 48.47
CA GLN A 17 -39.42 -2.01 48.14
C GLN A 17 -40.05 -1.86 46.74
N LEU A 18 -39.53 -0.96 45.89
CA LEU A 18 -39.89 -0.83 44.47
C LEU A 18 -38.82 -1.40 43.51
N LEU A 19 -37.84 -2.14 44.03
CA LEU A 19 -36.76 -2.81 43.28
C LEU A 19 -36.72 -4.33 43.51
N ALA A 20 -37.86 -4.93 43.84
CA ALA A 20 -38.10 -6.33 43.50
C ALA A 20 -38.84 -6.34 42.16
N PRO A 21 -38.36 -7.06 41.12
CA PRO A 21 -39.19 -7.27 39.96
C PRO A 21 -40.45 -8.00 40.46
N ARG A 22 -41.60 -7.33 40.36
CA ARG A 22 -42.87 -8.05 40.34
C ARG A 22 -42.79 -8.98 39.14
N LEU A 23 -42.58 -10.27 39.43
CA LEU A 23 -43.05 -11.38 38.62
C LEU A 23 -44.55 -11.17 38.44
N ASP A 24 -44.89 -10.53 37.32
CA ASP A 24 -46.13 -10.66 36.55
C ASP A 24 -45.97 -9.70 35.35
N ALA A 25 -44.96 -9.95 34.51
CA ALA A 25 -44.97 -9.45 33.15
C ALA A 25 -45.96 -10.33 32.39
N ALA A 26 -47.09 -9.74 31.98
CA ALA A 26 -48.00 -10.38 31.04
C ALA A 26 -47.22 -10.69 29.75
N ASP A 27 -46.86 -11.95 29.54
CA ASP A 27 -47.10 -12.80 28.35
C ASP A 27 -47.43 -12.07 27.01
N GLU A 28 -46.63 -11.08 26.61
CA GLU A 28 -46.79 -10.24 25.40
C GLU A 28 -45.81 -10.67 24.29
N VAL A 29 -46.29 -10.75 23.04
CA VAL A 29 -45.50 -11.16 21.86
C VAL A 29 -44.60 -10.01 21.42
N THR A 30 -43.30 -10.28 21.28
CA THR A 30 -42.26 -9.30 20.93
C THR A 30 -41.69 -9.51 19.52
N ALA A 31 -41.07 -8.48 18.96
CA ALA A 31 -40.36 -8.58 17.69
C ALA A 31 -39.25 -9.65 17.79
N GLY A 32 -39.13 -10.50 16.78
CA GLY A 32 -38.28 -11.69 16.79
C GLY A 32 -38.93 -12.98 17.31
N ASP A 33 -40.09 -12.93 18.01
CA ASP A 33 -40.84 -14.14 18.38
C ASP A 33 -41.36 -14.91 17.16
N TRP A 34 -41.35 -14.30 15.97
CA TRP A 34 -41.78 -14.94 14.72
C TRP A 34 -40.60 -15.65 14.03
N THR A 35 -39.46 -15.73 14.72
CA THR A 35 -38.23 -16.32 14.21
C THR A 35 -37.79 -17.51 15.05
N VAL A 36 -37.33 -18.56 14.38
CA VAL A 36 -36.55 -19.64 14.97
C VAL A 36 -35.09 -19.44 14.56
N LEU A 37 -34.24 -19.12 15.53
CA LEU A 37 -32.80 -19.00 15.32
C LEU A 37 -32.18 -20.39 15.23
N VAL A 38 -32.18 -20.96 14.02
CA VAL A 38 -31.65 -22.30 13.77
C VAL A 38 -30.15 -22.26 13.54
N THR A 39 -29.43 -23.20 14.16
CA THR A 39 -28.03 -23.53 13.86
C THR A 39 -27.92 -25.02 13.56
N ALA A 40 -26.81 -25.44 12.94
CA ALA A 40 -26.50 -26.82 12.63
C ALA A 40 -25.08 -27.17 13.11
N GLN A 41 -24.96 -28.32 13.77
CA GLN A 41 -23.70 -29.01 14.00
C GLN A 41 -23.67 -30.28 13.13
N THR A 42 -22.51 -30.63 12.60
CA THR A 42 -22.37 -31.77 11.68
C THR A 42 -21.32 -32.76 12.17
N LYS A 43 -21.54 -34.04 11.88
CA LYS A 43 -20.60 -35.13 12.13
C LYS A 43 -20.43 -35.94 10.85
N ALA A 44 -19.20 -36.27 10.49
CA ALA A 44 -18.92 -37.08 9.28
C ALA A 44 -19.11 -38.59 9.52
N ASN A 45 -18.92 -39.10 10.74
CA ASN A 45 -18.99 -40.53 11.03
C ASN A 45 -19.64 -40.85 12.41
N PRO A 46 -20.81 -41.50 12.45
CA PRO A 46 -21.72 -41.64 11.30
C PRO A 46 -22.18 -40.25 10.82
N PRO A 47 -22.50 -40.07 9.51
CA PRO A 47 -23.05 -38.82 9.00
C PRO A 47 -24.27 -38.37 9.81
N THR A 48 -24.25 -37.16 10.36
CA THR A 48 -25.35 -36.63 11.16
C THR A 48 -25.40 -35.11 11.08
N VAL A 49 -26.60 -34.55 10.92
CA VAL A 49 -26.91 -33.13 11.09
C VAL A 49 -27.70 -32.94 12.39
N ILE A 50 -27.26 -32.06 13.26
CA ILE A 50 -27.93 -31.72 14.52
C ILE A 50 -28.35 -30.26 14.44
N LEU A 51 -29.65 -30.02 14.25
CA LEU A 51 -30.25 -28.69 14.29
C LEU A 51 -30.49 -28.29 15.75
N ASN A 52 -30.19 -27.03 16.10
CA ASN A 52 -30.41 -26.49 17.44
C ASN A 52 -31.11 -25.13 17.38
N TRP A 53 -31.97 -24.86 18.37
CA TRP A 53 -32.64 -23.57 18.58
C TRP A 53 -32.97 -23.36 20.05
N ALA A 54 -33.20 -22.11 20.45
CA ALA A 54 -33.58 -21.77 21.82
C ALA A 54 -35.04 -22.18 22.14
N PRO A 55 -35.34 -22.58 23.40
CA PRO A 55 -36.71 -22.86 23.82
C PRO A 55 -37.55 -21.57 23.78
N ASN A 56 -38.86 -21.70 23.54
CA ASN A 56 -39.81 -20.60 23.63
C ASN A 56 -41.07 -21.07 24.37
N ASN A 57 -41.53 -20.29 25.34
CA ASN A 57 -42.60 -20.65 26.28
C ASN A 57 -44.00 -20.76 25.63
N HIS A 58 -44.17 -20.24 24.41
CA HIS A 58 -45.41 -20.32 23.66
C HIS A 58 -45.43 -21.49 22.66
N SER A 59 -44.32 -22.20 22.50
CA SER A 59 -44.20 -23.29 21.52
C SER A 59 -45.10 -24.47 21.89
N THR A 60 -45.90 -24.92 20.94
CA THR A 60 -46.70 -26.15 21.07
C THR A 60 -46.08 -27.31 20.31
N GLU A 61 -45.49 -27.04 19.15
CA GLU A 61 -44.94 -28.02 18.22
C GLU A 61 -43.89 -27.38 17.31
N TYR A 62 -42.93 -28.18 16.85
CA TYR A 62 -42.01 -27.81 15.77
C TYR A 62 -42.16 -28.78 14.60
N ASP A 63 -42.52 -28.26 13.42
CA ASP A 63 -42.52 -28.99 12.16
C ASP A 63 -41.21 -28.77 11.42
N ILE A 64 -40.51 -29.85 11.07
CA ILE A 64 -39.21 -29.83 10.39
C ILE A 64 -39.41 -30.31 8.96
N PHE A 65 -38.93 -29.52 8.02
CA PHE A 65 -38.91 -29.83 6.60
C PHE A 65 -37.49 -29.76 6.06
N ARG A 66 -37.23 -30.48 4.98
CA ARG A 66 -35.94 -30.50 4.28
C ARG A 66 -36.13 -30.49 2.77
N LYS A 67 -35.19 -29.89 2.04
CA LYS A 67 -35.11 -29.92 0.57
C LYS A 67 -33.65 -29.90 0.09
N ARG A 68 -33.41 -30.33 -1.16
CA ARG A 68 -32.13 -30.04 -1.85
C ARG A 68 -32.05 -28.53 -2.10
N LYS A 69 -30.83 -27.98 -2.13
CA LYS A 69 -30.58 -26.53 -2.31
C LYS A 69 -31.42 -25.91 -3.44
N GLU A 70 -31.36 -26.48 -4.64
CA GLU A 70 -32.05 -25.97 -5.83
C GLU A 70 -33.50 -26.48 -6.00
N SER A 71 -34.05 -27.21 -5.01
CA SER A 71 -35.43 -27.70 -5.10
C SER A 71 -36.42 -26.61 -4.71
N GLU A 72 -37.56 -26.61 -5.40
CA GLU A 72 -38.69 -25.71 -5.15
C GLU A 72 -39.75 -26.27 -4.19
N ASN A 73 -39.49 -27.45 -3.59
CA ASN A 73 -40.48 -28.10 -2.74
C ASN A 73 -39.89 -28.56 -1.39
N TRP A 74 -40.58 -28.22 -0.31
CA TRP A 74 -40.25 -28.67 1.04
C TRP A 74 -40.84 -30.07 1.31
N THR A 75 -40.02 -31.01 1.77
CA THR A 75 -40.48 -32.35 2.19
C THR A 75 -40.52 -32.44 3.72
N PRO A 76 -41.62 -32.89 4.35
CA PRO A 76 -41.70 -33.09 5.80
C PRO A 76 -40.67 -34.12 6.30
N ARG A 77 -40.09 -33.88 7.47
CA ARG A 77 -39.13 -34.78 8.14
C ARG A 77 -39.60 -35.24 9.50
N ALA A 78 -40.11 -34.33 10.32
CA ALA A 78 -40.60 -34.64 11.65
C ALA A 78 -41.56 -33.55 12.13
N SER A 79 -42.40 -33.93 13.10
CA SER A 79 -43.13 -33.02 13.95
C SER A 79 -42.83 -33.41 15.39
N ILE A 80 -42.30 -32.48 16.18
CA ILE A 80 -41.76 -32.74 17.53
C ILE A 80 -42.35 -31.79 18.57
N PRO A 81 -42.39 -32.18 19.87
CA PRO A 81 -43.01 -31.37 20.92
C PRO A 81 -42.41 -29.97 21.03
N GLY A 82 -43.22 -28.97 21.38
CA GLY A 82 -42.80 -27.58 21.56
C GLY A 82 -41.72 -27.34 22.63
N SER A 83 -41.49 -28.31 23.54
CA SER A 83 -40.38 -28.27 24.50
C SER A 83 -39.02 -28.65 23.89
N SER A 84 -38.98 -29.09 22.63
CA SER A 84 -37.75 -29.52 21.96
C SER A 84 -36.85 -28.33 21.62
N THR A 85 -35.53 -28.48 21.83
CA THR A 85 -34.52 -27.46 21.52
C THR A 85 -33.63 -27.84 20.33
N GLY A 86 -34.00 -28.89 19.59
CA GLY A 86 -33.24 -29.36 18.44
C GLY A 86 -33.82 -30.60 17.77
N PHE A 87 -33.24 -30.96 16.64
CA PHE A 87 -33.60 -32.13 15.83
C PHE A 87 -32.35 -32.80 15.27
N ILE A 88 -32.32 -34.13 15.26
CA ILE A 88 -31.20 -34.93 14.75
C ILE A 88 -31.65 -35.61 13.46
N ASP A 89 -30.99 -35.31 12.35
CA ASP A 89 -31.16 -35.99 11.07
C ASP A 89 -29.97 -36.93 10.81
N VAL A 90 -30.26 -38.23 10.79
CA VAL A 90 -29.28 -39.30 10.49
C VAL A 90 -29.39 -39.81 9.05
N ASP A 91 -30.38 -39.35 8.29
CA ASP A 91 -30.61 -39.71 6.88
C ASP A 91 -29.96 -38.66 5.98
N VAL A 92 -28.65 -38.51 6.16
CA VAL A 92 -27.77 -37.54 5.50
C VAL A 92 -26.45 -38.21 5.13
N LYS A 93 -25.70 -37.62 4.19
CA LYS A 93 -24.40 -38.15 3.75
C LYS A 93 -23.36 -37.04 3.71
N GLN A 94 -22.09 -37.42 3.90
CA GLN A 94 -20.95 -36.53 3.66
C GLN A 94 -20.93 -36.09 2.19
N GLY A 95 -20.57 -34.83 1.95
CA GLY A 95 -20.57 -34.20 0.62
C GLY A 95 -21.95 -33.78 0.11
N GLU A 96 -23.04 -34.07 0.83
CA GLU A 96 -24.38 -33.59 0.46
C GLU A 96 -24.74 -32.28 1.18
N VAL A 97 -25.45 -31.42 0.47
CA VAL A 97 -26.02 -30.18 0.99
C VAL A 97 -27.54 -30.31 1.07
N TRP A 98 -28.09 -29.92 2.22
CA TRP A 98 -29.51 -29.93 2.52
C TRP A 98 -29.93 -28.59 3.10
N GLU A 99 -31.11 -28.13 2.72
CA GLU A 99 -31.73 -26.96 3.31
C GLU A 99 -32.87 -27.40 4.22
N TYR A 100 -32.96 -26.80 5.40
CA TYR A 100 -33.99 -27.09 6.39
C TYR A 100 -34.86 -25.87 6.64
N LYS A 101 -36.15 -26.13 6.85
CA LYS A 101 -37.15 -25.18 7.33
C LYS A 101 -37.70 -25.71 8.65
N VAL A 102 -37.63 -24.89 9.70
CA VAL A 102 -38.18 -25.19 11.01
C VAL A 102 -39.35 -24.25 11.26
N VAL A 103 -40.54 -24.81 11.44
CA VAL A 103 -41.78 -24.07 11.69
C VAL A 103 -42.19 -24.31 13.14
N ARG A 104 -42.15 -23.26 13.96
CA ARG A 104 -42.63 -23.27 15.35
C ARG A 104 -44.10 -22.91 15.37
N ARG A 105 -44.95 -23.86 15.74
CA ARG A 105 -46.35 -23.58 16.11
C ARG A 105 -46.42 -23.08 17.53
N THR A 106 -47.34 -22.16 17.78
CA THR A 106 -47.51 -21.58 19.11
C THR A 106 -48.96 -21.67 19.58
N ASN A 107 -49.16 -21.47 20.89
CA ASN A 107 -50.48 -21.28 21.49
C ASN A 107 -50.97 -19.82 21.36
N ARG A 108 -50.34 -19.02 20.50
CA ARG A 108 -50.65 -17.62 20.19
C ARG A 108 -50.89 -17.47 18.68
N ASP A 109 -51.41 -16.32 18.27
CA ASP A 109 -51.72 -16.03 16.86
C ASP A 109 -50.48 -15.63 16.03
N TYR A 110 -49.41 -16.42 16.13
CA TYR A 110 -48.23 -16.29 15.26
C TYR A 110 -47.52 -17.63 15.05
N THR A 111 -46.75 -17.72 13.96
CA THR A 111 -45.94 -18.90 13.62
C THR A 111 -44.49 -18.49 13.44
N GLY A 112 -43.59 -19.15 14.16
CA GLY A 112 -42.16 -18.91 14.05
C GLY A 112 -41.55 -19.67 12.87
N HIS A 113 -40.60 -19.05 12.16
CA HIS A 113 -39.90 -19.69 11.04
C HIS A 113 -38.39 -19.56 11.16
N GLY A 114 -37.64 -20.59 10.77
CA GLY A 114 -36.19 -20.58 10.65
C GLY A 114 -35.72 -21.38 9.44
N TYR A 115 -34.64 -20.91 8.81
CA TYR A 115 -34.07 -21.48 7.60
C TYR A 115 -32.57 -21.68 7.76
N ILE A 116 -32.05 -22.77 7.23
CA ILE A 116 -30.62 -23.06 7.26
C ILE A 116 -30.21 -23.95 6.10
N LEU A 117 -29.17 -23.57 5.38
CA LEU A 117 -28.49 -24.44 4.42
C LEU A 117 -27.33 -25.11 5.16
N THR A 118 -27.30 -26.43 5.18
CA THR A 118 -26.29 -27.19 5.93
C THR A 118 -25.67 -28.31 5.10
N GLY A 119 -24.42 -28.63 5.40
CA GLY A 119 -23.66 -29.68 4.75
C GLY A 119 -22.59 -30.25 5.66
N ILE A 120 -22.23 -31.51 5.39
CA ILE A 120 -21.18 -32.24 6.07
C ILE A 120 -20.01 -32.35 5.10
N GLU A 121 -18.95 -31.58 5.34
CA GLU A 121 -17.82 -31.44 4.42
C GLU A 121 -18.29 -31.17 2.98
N ALA A 122 -19.19 -30.20 2.84
CA ALA A 122 -19.80 -29.89 1.54
C ALA A 122 -18.71 -29.55 0.50
N PRO A 123 -18.89 -29.99 -0.76
CA PRO A 123 -17.87 -29.85 -1.80
C PRO A 123 -17.48 -28.39 -2.05
N LEU A 124 -16.21 -28.18 -2.40
CA LEU A 124 -15.72 -26.86 -2.78
C LEU A 124 -16.41 -26.38 -4.06
N ILE A 125 -16.90 -25.13 -4.04
CA ILE A 125 -17.39 -24.45 -5.23
C ILE A 125 -16.19 -23.78 -5.91
N ASP A 126 -15.49 -24.54 -6.76
CA ASP A 126 -14.31 -24.08 -7.50
C ASP A 126 -14.65 -23.10 -8.61
N GLN A 127 -15.74 -23.38 -9.34
CA GLN A 127 -16.24 -22.61 -10.47
C GLN A 127 -17.62 -22.06 -10.10
N ARG A 128 -17.75 -20.73 -10.09
CA ARG A 128 -18.99 -20.03 -9.74
C ARG A 128 -19.86 -19.67 -10.94
N GLY A 129 -19.39 -20.03 -12.13
CA GLY A 129 -20.00 -19.65 -13.39
C GLY A 129 -19.44 -18.32 -13.88
N ARG A 130 -20.24 -17.62 -14.69
CA ARG A 130 -19.85 -16.42 -15.40
C ARG A 130 -20.59 -15.19 -14.85
N VAL A 131 -19.86 -14.10 -14.65
CA VAL A 131 -20.37 -12.80 -14.23
C VAL A 131 -20.24 -11.79 -15.37
N LEU A 132 -21.32 -11.08 -15.64
CA LEU A 132 -21.33 -9.95 -16.56
C LEU A 132 -20.95 -8.68 -15.79
N LEU A 133 -19.77 -8.12 -16.05
CA LEU A 133 -19.33 -6.87 -15.43
C LEU A 133 -19.69 -5.71 -16.36
N ILE A 134 -20.75 -4.96 -16.03
CA ILE A 134 -21.25 -3.86 -16.83
C ILE A 134 -20.74 -2.54 -16.23
N VAL A 135 -19.86 -1.85 -16.95
CA VAL A 135 -19.18 -0.65 -16.44
C VAL A 135 -19.62 0.59 -17.21
N ALA A 136 -19.87 1.68 -16.50
CA ALA A 136 -20.09 2.97 -17.15
C ALA A 136 -18.80 3.46 -17.85
N ASN A 137 -18.90 3.82 -19.13
CA ASN A 137 -17.75 4.16 -19.97
C ASN A 137 -17.05 5.48 -19.58
N ASP A 138 -17.71 6.34 -18.82
CA ASP A 138 -17.12 7.57 -18.24
C ASP A 138 -16.27 7.27 -16.98
N THR A 139 -16.56 6.14 -16.32
CA THR A 139 -15.91 5.64 -15.11
C THR A 139 -14.70 4.77 -15.48
N ALA A 140 -14.84 3.93 -16.51
CA ALA A 140 -13.85 2.94 -16.90
C ALA A 140 -12.42 3.47 -17.08
N PRO A 141 -12.15 4.57 -17.82
CA PRO A 141 -10.79 5.06 -18.02
C PRO A 141 -10.12 5.59 -16.75
N ARG A 142 -10.91 6.06 -15.77
CA ARG A 142 -10.40 6.67 -14.53
C ARG A 142 -10.01 5.62 -13.48
N LEU A 143 -10.49 4.39 -13.64
CA LEU A 143 -10.31 3.29 -12.70
C LEU A 143 -9.75 2.03 -13.39
N ASP A 144 -8.98 2.18 -14.48
CA ASP A 144 -8.49 1.06 -15.29
C ASP A 144 -7.68 0.04 -14.45
N PHE A 145 -6.82 0.54 -13.55
CA PHE A 145 -6.04 -0.32 -12.66
C PHE A 145 -6.95 -1.11 -11.70
N GLU A 146 -7.86 -0.42 -11.01
CA GLU A 146 -8.76 -1.01 -10.03
C GLU A 146 -9.76 -1.98 -10.67
N LEU A 147 -10.25 -1.67 -11.88
CA LEU A 147 -11.14 -2.55 -12.64
C LEU A 147 -10.41 -3.82 -13.11
N LYS A 148 -9.17 -3.70 -13.62
CA LYS A 148 -8.35 -4.90 -13.94
C LYS A 148 -8.06 -5.74 -12.71
N ARG A 149 -7.85 -5.10 -11.55
CA ARG A 149 -7.71 -5.80 -10.27
C ARG A 149 -9.00 -6.51 -9.89
N LEU A 150 -10.17 -5.87 -10.03
CA LEU A 150 -11.47 -6.49 -9.80
C LEU A 150 -11.70 -7.70 -10.71
N GLU A 151 -11.44 -7.58 -12.02
CA GLU A 151 -11.56 -8.70 -12.96
C GLU A 151 -10.70 -9.89 -12.50
N ARG A 152 -9.47 -9.62 -12.04
CA ARG A 152 -8.59 -10.66 -11.48
C ARG A 152 -9.10 -11.23 -10.16
N ASP A 153 -9.65 -10.41 -9.28
CA ASP A 153 -10.22 -10.85 -8.00
C ASP A 153 -11.45 -11.76 -8.23
N LEU A 154 -12.30 -11.41 -9.19
CA LEU A 154 -13.44 -12.24 -9.60
C LEU A 154 -12.97 -13.59 -10.15
N ILE A 155 -11.96 -13.60 -11.04
CA ILE A 155 -11.34 -14.85 -11.53
C ILE A 155 -10.73 -15.65 -10.38
N GLY A 156 -10.06 -14.97 -9.43
CA GLY A 156 -9.46 -15.55 -8.25
C GLY A 156 -10.46 -16.24 -7.33
N ASP A 157 -11.71 -15.78 -7.34
CA ASP A 157 -12.84 -16.41 -6.63
C ASP A 157 -13.51 -17.57 -7.38
N GLY A 158 -13.13 -17.80 -8.64
CA GLY A 158 -13.68 -18.85 -9.49
C GLY A 158 -14.73 -18.39 -10.51
N TRP A 159 -14.82 -17.08 -10.77
CA TRP A 159 -15.73 -16.53 -11.79
C TRP A 159 -15.06 -16.41 -13.16
N ILE A 160 -15.82 -16.68 -14.21
CA ILE A 160 -15.47 -16.23 -15.57
C ILE A 160 -16.02 -14.82 -15.74
N VAL A 161 -15.18 -13.85 -16.11
CA VAL A 161 -15.61 -12.46 -16.23
C VAL A 161 -15.88 -12.11 -17.69
N ALA A 162 -17.05 -11.53 -17.95
CA ALA A 162 -17.39 -10.95 -19.24
C ALA A 162 -17.74 -9.47 -19.08
N ARG A 163 -16.76 -8.62 -19.36
CA ARG A 163 -16.91 -7.18 -19.23
C ARG A 163 -17.59 -6.57 -20.47
N ARG A 164 -18.48 -5.60 -20.25
CA ARG A 164 -19.03 -4.71 -21.27
C ARG A 164 -19.08 -3.29 -20.70
N ASP A 165 -18.83 -2.30 -21.54
CA ASP A 165 -18.92 -0.90 -21.16
C ASP A 165 -20.16 -0.27 -21.82
N VAL A 166 -20.90 0.57 -21.09
CA VAL A 166 -22.13 1.24 -21.54
C VAL A 166 -22.09 2.73 -21.25
N SER A 167 -22.84 3.54 -22.00
CA SER A 167 -22.93 4.99 -21.73
C SER A 167 -23.84 5.26 -20.53
N PRO A 168 -23.50 6.18 -19.62
CA PRO A 168 -24.42 6.67 -18.59
C PRO A 168 -25.72 7.27 -19.14
N THR A 169 -25.72 7.64 -20.42
CA THR A 169 -26.87 8.22 -21.14
C THR A 169 -27.60 7.22 -22.04
N ASP A 170 -27.18 5.94 -22.06
CA ASP A 170 -27.91 4.92 -22.82
C ASP A 170 -29.32 4.71 -22.22
N PRO A 171 -30.35 4.44 -23.04
CA PRO A 171 -31.63 4.02 -22.51
C PRO A 171 -31.48 2.64 -21.82
N VAL A 172 -32.25 2.41 -20.76
CA VAL A 172 -32.18 1.16 -19.97
C VAL A 172 -32.45 -0.08 -20.83
N THR A 173 -33.28 0.05 -21.88
CA THR A 173 -33.53 -1.00 -22.87
C THR A 173 -32.28 -1.39 -23.66
N LYS A 174 -31.44 -0.43 -24.06
CA LYS A 174 -30.16 -0.70 -24.73
C LYS A 174 -29.17 -1.39 -23.79
N VAL A 175 -29.11 -0.98 -22.52
CA VAL A 175 -28.28 -1.66 -21.52
C VAL A 175 -28.75 -3.11 -21.31
N LYS A 176 -30.08 -3.32 -21.26
CA LYS A 176 -30.67 -4.66 -21.20
C LYS A 176 -30.30 -5.51 -22.41
N GLU A 177 -30.30 -4.95 -23.62
CA GLU A 177 -29.87 -5.66 -24.83
C GLU A 177 -28.39 -6.08 -24.77
N VAL A 178 -27.50 -5.23 -24.24
CA VAL A 178 -26.09 -5.58 -24.01
C VAL A 178 -25.98 -6.77 -23.05
N ILE A 179 -26.73 -6.74 -21.95
CA ILE A 179 -26.77 -7.83 -20.95
C ILE A 179 -27.35 -9.11 -21.55
N ARG A 180 -28.49 -9.04 -22.26
CA ARG A 180 -29.12 -10.21 -22.90
C ARG A 180 -28.22 -10.82 -23.96
N SER A 181 -27.54 -9.99 -24.76
CA SER A 181 -26.60 -10.45 -25.78
C SER A 181 -25.40 -11.16 -25.14
N ALA A 182 -24.81 -10.56 -24.10
CA ALA A 182 -23.71 -11.19 -23.37
C ALA A 182 -24.15 -12.48 -22.67
N TRP A 183 -25.34 -12.51 -22.07
CA TRP A 183 -25.91 -13.72 -21.47
C TRP A 183 -26.13 -14.84 -22.51
N ALA A 184 -26.61 -14.50 -23.70
CA ALA A 184 -26.84 -15.47 -24.77
C ALA A 184 -25.57 -16.19 -25.24
N GLU A 185 -24.38 -15.60 -25.04
CA GLU A 185 -23.09 -16.23 -25.31
C GLU A 185 -22.83 -17.47 -24.43
N ASP A 186 -23.36 -17.50 -23.19
CA ASP A 186 -23.26 -18.63 -22.28
C ASP A 186 -24.40 -18.62 -21.24
N LYS A 187 -25.61 -18.98 -21.68
CA LYS A 187 -26.80 -19.00 -20.82
C LYS A 187 -26.67 -19.98 -19.65
N GLN A 188 -25.99 -21.09 -19.88
CA GLN A 188 -25.91 -22.19 -18.92
C GLN A 188 -25.01 -21.84 -17.75
N ASN A 189 -23.95 -21.04 -17.94
CA ASN A 189 -23.01 -20.70 -16.87
C ASN A 189 -23.12 -19.26 -16.38
N THR A 190 -23.77 -18.35 -17.10
CA THR A 190 -23.95 -16.97 -16.61
C THR A 190 -24.89 -16.96 -15.40
N ARG A 191 -24.41 -16.43 -14.28
CA ARG A 191 -25.13 -16.41 -12.98
C ARG A 191 -25.39 -15.02 -12.45
N ALA A 192 -24.53 -14.05 -12.75
CA ALA A 192 -24.58 -12.75 -12.12
C ALA A 192 -24.35 -11.61 -13.12
N VAL A 193 -24.91 -10.44 -12.80
CA VAL A 193 -24.60 -9.17 -13.43
C VAL A 193 -24.20 -8.15 -12.35
N PHE A 194 -23.00 -7.59 -12.50
CA PHE A 194 -22.47 -6.57 -11.62
C PHE A 194 -22.44 -5.24 -12.37
N LEU A 195 -23.30 -4.30 -11.96
CA LEU A 195 -23.41 -2.96 -12.50
C LEU A 195 -22.46 -2.03 -11.74
N PHE A 196 -21.51 -1.40 -12.42
CA PHE A 196 -20.47 -0.59 -11.79
C PHE A 196 -20.35 0.82 -12.40
N GLY A 197 -20.41 1.83 -11.53
CA GLY A 197 -20.44 3.24 -11.92
C GLY A 197 -21.83 3.68 -12.37
N ARG A 198 -21.88 4.75 -13.17
CA ARG A 198 -23.11 5.42 -13.59
C ARG A 198 -23.96 4.67 -14.64
N VAL A 199 -24.11 3.35 -14.52
CA VAL A 199 -24.98 2.55 -15.41
C VAL A 199 -26.43 3.04 -15.28
N PRO A 200 -27.19 3.24 -16.38
CA PRO A 200 -28.59 3.67 -16.33
C PRO A 200 -29.45 2.88 -15.32
N ILE A 201 -30.32 3.58 -14.60
CA ILE A 201 -31.16 3.02 -13.52
C ILE A 201 -32.59 2.86 -14.06
N PRO A 202 -33.09 1.62 -14.21
CA PRO A 202 -34.49 1.38 -14.59
C PRO A 202 -35.43 1.76 -13.45
N TYR A 203 -36.61 2.23 -13.80
CA TYR A 203 -37.68 2.59 -12.89
C TYR A 203 -38.94 1.82 -13.26
N SER A 204 -39.69 1.35 -12.27
CA SER A 204 -40.90 0.56 -12.52
C SER A 204 -41.92 0.65 -11.40
N GLY A 205 -43.18 0.46 -11.77
CA GLY A 205 -44.29 0.17 -10.87
C GLY A 205 -45.08 1.38 -10.39
N ASN A 206 -46.05 1.09 -9.52
CA ASN A 206 -46.83 2.08 -8.78
C ASN A 206 -46.91 1.64 -7.31
N ILE A 207 -45.75 1.66 -6.65
CA ILE A 207 -45.51 1.01 -5.36
C ILE A 207 -45.12 1.99 -4.26
N THR A 208 -45.32 1.57 -3.01
CA THR A 208 -44.88 2.23 -1.77
C THR A 208 -44.42 1.20 -0.72
N PRO A 209 -43.27 0.53 -0.93
CA PRO A 209 -42.81 -0.54 -0.04
C PRO A 209 -42.54 -0.11 1.42
N ASP A 210 -42.51 1.19 1.70
CA ASP A 210 -42.31 1.76 3.03
C ASP A 210 -43.57 2.43 3.63
N TYR A 211 -44.71 2.35 2.93
CA TYR A 211 -46.03 2.90 3.26
C TYR A 211 -46.24 4.43 3.11
N HIS A 212 -45.36 5.20 2.47
CA HIS A 212 -45.61 6.64 2.30
C HIS A 212 -46.25 6.96 0.94
N GLU A 213 -47.43 7.57 0.92
CA GLU A 213 -48.11 7.88 -0.34
C GLU A 213 -47.45 9.03 -1.13
N ASN A 214 -46.62 9.86 -0.48
CA ASN A 214 -46.02 11.05 -1.11
C ASN A 214 -44.92 10.73 -2.14
N HIS A 215 -44.41 9.51 -2.19
CA HIS A 215 -43.49 9.01 -3.23
C HIS A 215 -43.98 7.70 -3.85
N LYS A 216 -45.31 7.52 -3.87
CA LYS A 216 -45.95 6.41 -4.56
C LYS A 216 -45.81 6.54 -6.07
N GLY A 217 -45.30 5.48 -6.69
CA GLY A 217 -45.12 5.44 -8.13
C GLY A 217 -43.98 4.52 -8.52
N ALA A 218 -43.21 4.92 -9.53
CA ALA A 218 -42.06 4.15 -10.00
C ALA A 218 -40.89 4.26 -9.02
N TRP A 219 -40.27 3.12 -8.71
CA TRP A 219 -39.07 3.03 -7.88
C TRP A 219 -37.91 2.42 -8.68
N PRO A 220 -36.64 2.63 -8.25
CA PRO A 220 -35.49 1.97 -8.88
C PRO A 220 -35.66 0.44 -8.91
N ALA A 221 -35.46 -0.16 -10.08
CA ALA A 221 -35.82 -1.55 -10.36
C ALA A 221 -34.68 -2.33 -11.04
N ASP A 222 -33.49 -2.39 -10.42
CA ASP A 222 -32.32 -3.08 -11.02
C ASP A 222 -32.59 -4.55 -11.37
N VAL A 223 -33.59 -5.17 -10.73
CA VAL A 223 -34.08 -6.50 -11.09
C VAL A 223 -34.48 -6.63 -12.56
N TYR A 224 -34.89 -5.52 -13.20
CA TYR A 224 -35.09 -5.44 -14.65
C TYR A 224 -33.90 -5.96 -15.43
N TYR A 225 -32.67 -5.74 -14.97
CA TYR A 225 -31.48 -6.26 -15.66
C TYR A 225 -31.26 -7.75 -15.42
N GLY A 226 -31.74 -8.29 -14.31
CA GLY A 226 -31.65 -9.71 -13.95
C GLY A 226 -32.70 -10.60 -14.57
N ASP A 227 -33.89 -10.06 -14.88
CA ASP A 227 -35.02 -10.75 -15.50
C ASP A 227 -34.97 -10.68 -17.04
N LEU A 228 -34.53 -11.74 -17.69
CA LEU A 228 -34.14 -11.76 -19.10
C LEU A 228 -35.26 -12.19 -20.07
N ASP A 229 -36.34 -12.74 -19.53
CA ASP A 229 -37.48 -13.29 -20.28
C ASP A 229 -38.84 -12.71 -19.89
N GLY A 230 -38.92 -11.91 -18.83
CA GLY A 230 -40.12 -11.20 -18.42
C GLY A 230 -40.52 -10.07 -19.37
N GLU A 231 -41.83 -9.82 -19.43
CA GLU A 231 -42.43 -8.76 -20.24
C GLU A 231 -42.54 -7.47 -19.41
N TRP A 232 -41.79 -6.44 -19.82
CA TRP A 232 -41.77 -5.13 -19.19
C TRP A 232 -42.40 -4.10 -20.14
N THR A 233 -43.54 -3.54 -19.73
CA THR A 233 -44.35 -2.62 -20.55
C THR A 233 -44.29 -1.20 -20.03
N ASP A 234 -44.52 -0.21 -20.89
CA ASP A 234 -44.61 1.21 -20.55
C ASP A 234 -45.81 1.80 -21.29
N SER A 235 -47.01 1.45 -20.82
CA SER A 235 -48.23 1.70 -21.60
C SER A 235 -49.51 1.89 -20.78
N THR A 236 -49.52 1.54 -19.50
CA THR A 236 -50.78 1.39 -18.75
C THR A 236 -50.84 2.13 -17.42
N VAL A 237 -49.73 2.31 -16.72
CA VAL A 237 -49.73 2.99 -15.42
C VAL A 237 -49.83 4.50 -15.61
N THR A 238 -50.66 5.15 -14.81
CA THR A 238 -50.72 6.61 -14.71
C THR A 238 -50.67 7.01 -13.24
N ALA A 239 -49.49 7.42 -12.78
CA ALA A 239 -49.20 7.86 -11.42
C ALA A 239 -48.36 9.15 -11.47
N GLU A 240 -48.97 10.29 -11.13
CA GLU A 240 -48.35 11.63 -11.23
C GLU A 240 -48.45 12.44 -9.92
N THR A 241 -48.78 11.77 -8.81
CA THR A 241 -49.05 12.45 -7.53
C THR A 241 -47.88 12.42 -6.55
N ALA A 242 -46.79 11.73 -6.88
CA ALA A 242 -45.59 11.74 -6.04
C ALA A 242 -44.91 13.12 -6.06
N GLU A 243 -44.25 13.47 -4.96
CA GLU A 243 -43.54 14.75 -4.79
C GLU A 243 -42.38 14.92 -5.77
N ARG A 244 -41.73 13.82 -6.18
CA ARG A 244 -40.62 13.82 -7.13
C ARG A 244 -41.09 13.27 -8.47
N GLU A 245 -40.86 14.03 -9.54
CA GLU A 245 -41.20 13.62 -10.93
C GLU A 245 -40.51 12.31 -11.34
N ILE A 246 -39.35 11.98 -10.76
CA ILE A 246 -38.67 10.70 -11.03
C ILE A 246 -39.50 9.49 -10.60
N ASN A 247 -40.37 9.65 -9.60
CA ASN A 247 -41.29 8.60 -9.15
C ASN A 247 -42.61 8.61 -9.92
N TRP A 248 -42.88 9.60 -10.78
CA TRP A 248 -44.06 9.51 -11.66
C TRP A 248 -43.92 8.32 -12.60
N ASN A 249 -45.03 7.75 -13.04
CA ASN A 249 -45.07 6.67 -14.02
C ASN A 249 -46.23 6.92 -14.97
N LEU A 250 -45.91 7.31 -16.20
CA LEU A 250 -46.86 7.69 -17.23
C LEU A 250 -46.60 6.87 -18.50
N PRO A 251 -47.63 6.54 -19.30
CA PRO A 251 -47.43 5.76 -20.51
C PRO A 251 -46.47 6.45 -21.49
N GLY A 252 -45.39 5.76 -21.86
CA GLY A 252 -44.37 6.21 -22.80
C GLY A 252 -43.28 7.11 -22.19
N ASP A 253 -43.16 7.18 -20.86
CA ASP A 253 -42.14 7.99 -20.18
C ASP A 253 -40.78 7.30 -20.01
N GLY A 254 -40.68 6.04 -20.44
CA GLY A 254 -39.48 5.20 -20.35
C GLY A 254 -39.34 4.44 -19.03
N LYS A 255 -40.36 4.47 -18.16
CA LYS A 255 -40.45 3.69 -16.92
C LYS A 255 -41.49 2.58 -17.09
N PHE A 256 -41.29 1.47 -16.40
CA PHE A 256 -42.11 0.28 -16.63
C PHE A 256 -43.34 0.22 -15.72
N ASP A 257 -44.40 -0.44 -16.18
CA ASP A 257 -45.69 -0.54 -15.52
C ASP A 257 -45.64 -1.48 -14.29
N GLN A 258 -44.74 -2.47 -14.31
CA GLN A 258 -44.75 -3.63 -13.42
C GLN A 258 -44.43 -3.25 -11.96
N SER A 259 -45.32 -3.60 -11.03
CA SER A 259 -45.09 -3.44 -9.57
C SER A 259 -44.46 -4.70 -8.96
N GLU A 260 -44.91 -5.87 -9.43
CA GLU A 260 -44.32 -7.18 -9.19
C GLU A 260 -43.39 -7.58 -10.34
N ILE A 261 -42.37 -8.39 -10.04
CA ILE A 261 -41.42 -8.89 -11.03
C ILE A 261 -42.17 -9.85 -11.99
N PRO A 262 -42.13 -9.64 -13.32
CA PRO A 262 -43.05 -10.30 -14.24
C PRO A 262 -42.73 -11.78 -14.52
N SER A 263 -41.50 -12.23 -14.27
CA SER A 263 -41.10 -13.65 -14.33
C SER A 263 -39.99 -13.97 -13.32
N PRO A 264 -39.62 -15.26 -13.12
CA PRO A 264 -38.49 -15.61 -12.25
C PRO A 264 -37.16 -15.04 -12.76
N VAL A 265 -36.50 -14.25 -11.92
CA VAL A 265 -35.20 -13.62 -12.18
C VAL A 265 -34.12 -14.68 -12.36
N GLU A 266 -33.37 -14.61 -13.47
CA GLU A 266 -32.33 -15.59 -13.78
C GLU A 266 -30.97 -15.20 -13.19
N LEU A 267 -30.61 -13.91 -13.21
CA LEU A 267 -29.29 -13.43 -12.80
C LEU A 267 -29.28 -12.77 -11.41
N GLU A 268 -28.22 -13.02 -10.67
CA GLU A 268 -27.86 -12.33 -9.43
C GLU A 268 -27.42 -10.89 -9.76
N VAL A 269 -28.24 -9.90 -9.40
CA VAL A 269 -27.96 -8.47 -9.70
C VAL A 269 -27.38 -7.77 -8.49
N GLY A 270 -26.31 -7.00 -8.69
CA GLY A 270 -25.81 -6.03 -7.72
C GLY A 270 -25.26 -4.77 -8.38
N ARG A 271 -25.37 -3.63 -7.71
CA ARG A 271 -24.96 -2.32 -8.21
C ARG A 271 -24.02 -1.60 -7.26
N VAL A 272 -22.94 -1.05 -7.79
CA VAL A 272 -22.11 -0.04 -7.09
C VAL A 272 -22.15 1.25 -7.89
N ASP A 273 -22.94 2.19 -7.39
CA ASP A 273 -23.18 3.49 -7.97
C ASP A 273 -23.19 4.53 -6.85
N LEU A 274 -22.18 5.41 -6.87
CA LEU A 274 -21.93 6.39 -5.81
C LEU A 274 -22.16 7.82 -6.31
N ARG A 275 -22.94 7.98 -7.39
CA ARG A 275 -23.32 9.29 -7.91
C ARG A 275 -24.14 10.07 -6.90
N ASP A 276 -23.95 11.37 -6.86
CA ASP A 276 -24.73 12.31 -6.04
C ASP A 276 -24.68 12.03 -4.52
N LEU A 277 -23.62 11.36 -4.04
CA LEU A 277 -23.34 11.27 -2.60
C LEU A 277 -22.61 12.54 -2.10
N THR A 278 -23.28 13.69 -2.26
CA THR A 278 -22.76 15.03 -1.91
C THR A 278 -22.34 15.17 -0.44
N CYS A 279 -22.87 14.33 0.46
CA CYS A 279 -22.45 14.26 1.86
C CYS A 279 -20.96 13.91 2.04
N PHE A 280 -20.31 13.29 1.05
CA PHE A 280 -18.86 13.05 1.05
C PHE A 280 -18.06 14.18 0.38
N ALA A 281 -18.65 14.84 -0.62
CA ALA A 281 -18.03 15.97 -1.31
C ALA A 281 -17.91 17.21 -0.39
N ASN A 282 -18.84 17.36 0.54
CA ASN A 282 -18.93 18.52 1.44
C ASN A 282 -18.17 18.33 2.78
N LYS A 283 -17.37 17.27 2.93
CA LYS A 283 -16.59 16.96 4.15
C LYS A 283 -15.09 16.98 3.87
N VAL A 284 -14.28 16.89 4.93
CA VAL A 284 -12.80 16.89 4.82
C VAL A 284 -12.24 15.55 5.28
N PRO A 285 -11.43 14.85 4.46
CA PRO A 285 -11.12 15.19 3.06
C PRO A 285 -12.35 15.00 2.15
N SER A 286 -12.50 15.91 1.19
CA SER A 286 -13.59 15.85 0.20
C SER A 286 -13.35 14.66 -0.72
N ARG A 287 -14.40 13.87 -0.95
CA ARG A 287 -14.35 12.70 -1.83
C ARG A 287 -15.43 12.84 -2.89
N ASP A 288 -15.00 12.93 -4.14
CA ASP A 288 -15.89 12.83 -5.28
C ASP A 288 -16.25 11.36 -5.57
N GLU A 289 -17.15 11.14 -6.52
CA GLU A 289 -17.59 9.79 -6.88
C GLU A 289 -16.43 8.90 -7.38
N THR A 290 -15.46 9.45 -8.10
CA THR A 290 -14.33 8.64 -8.61
C THR A 290 -13.49 8.13 -7.44
N ALA A 291 -13.23 8.99 -6.45
CA ALA A 291 -12.54 8.60 -5.22
C ALA A 291 -13.33 7.57 -4.42
N LEU A 292 -14.66 7.73 -4.30
CA LEU A 292 -15.51 6.77 -3.60
C LEU A 292 -15.57 5.40 -4.29
N LEU A 293 -15.65 5.36 -5.63
CA LEU A 293 -15.65 4.11 -6.39
C LEU A 293 -14.30 3.39 -6.28
N LYS A 294 -13.19 4.13 -6.36
CA LYS A 294 -11.84 3.59 -6.08
C LYS A 294 -11.76 3.00 -4.67
N GLN A 295 -12.20 3.75 -3.66
CA GLN A 295 -12.23 3.31 -2.27
C GLN A 295 -13.08 2.05 -2.11
N TYR A 296 -14.23 1.95 -2.77
CA TYR A 296 -15.05 0.74 -2.76
C TYR A 296 -14.28 -0.47 -3.32
N LEU A 297 -13.61 -0.32 -4.46
CA LEU A 297 -12.83 -1.40 -5.07
C LEU A 297 -11.63 -1.82 -4.19
N ASP A 298 -11.01 -0.88 -3.47
CA ASP A 298 -9.97 -1.19 -2.48
C ASP A 298 -10.53 -1.98 -1.29
N LYS A 299 -11.68 -1.59 -0.75
CA LYS A 299 -12.36 -2.34 0.33
C LYS A 299 -12.69 -3.76 -0.11
N ALA A 300 -13.27 -3.91 -1.29
CA ALA A 300 -13.68 -5.20 -1.82
C ALA A 300 -12.47 -6.14 -2.02
N HIS A 301 -11.39 -5.61 -2.60
CA HIS A 301 -10.12 -6.32 -2.74
C HIS A 301 -9.55 -6.77 -1.39
N ASN A 302 -9.49 -5.84 -0.43
CA ASN A 302 -8.93 -6.10 0.90
C ASN A 302 -9.73 -7.16 1.67
N PHE A 303 -11.06 -7.10 1.61
CA PHE A 303 -11.92 -8.11 2.24
C PHE A 303 -11.73 -9.49 1.61
N ARG A 304 -11.72 -9.57 0.27
CA ARG A 304 -11.52 -10.81 -0.49
C ARG A 304 -10.20 -11.51 -0.14
N HIS A 305 -9.12 -10.73 0.00
CA HIS A 305 -7.79 -11.25 0.34
C HIS A 305 -7.58 -11.45 1.86
N GLY A 306 -8.57 -11.10 2.68
CA GLY A 306 -8.46 -11.19 4.14
C GLY A 306 -7.44 -10.23 4.76
N VAL A 307 -7.13 -9.12 4.08
CA VAL A 307 -6.28 -8.02 4.60
C VAL A 307 -6.84 -7.49 5.91
N PHE A 308 -8.17 -7.42 6.00
CA PHE A 308 -8.88 -7.29 7.26
C PHE A 308 -9.92 -8.41 7.40
N ARG A 309 -10.27 -8.72 8.64
CA ARG A 309 -11.37 -9.63 8.99
C ARG A 309 -12.11 -9.05 10.18
N LEU A 310 -13.42 -8.91 10.05
CA LEU A 310 -14.28 -8.59 11.18
C LEU A 310 -14.70 -9.88 11.89
N PRO A 311 -14.94 -9.84 13.21
CA PRO A 311 -15.41 -11.01 13.93
C PRO A 311 -16.77 -11.45 13.38
N ARG A 312 -17.04 -12.77 13.40
CA ARG A 312 -18.32 -13.38 12.99
C ARG A 312 -19.41 -13.06 14.01
N LYS A 313 -19.80 -11.79 14.06
CA LYS A 313 -20.85 -11.23 14.91
C LYS A 313 -21.84 -10.45 14.04
N ALA A 314 -23.05 -10.33 14.53
CA ALA A 314 -24.09 -9.51 13.92
C ALA A 314 -24.61 -8.47 14.91
N TYR A 315 -24.88 -7.27 14.42
CA TYR A 315 -25.41 -6.17 15.21
C TYR A 315 -26.82 -5.78 14.75
N VAL A 316 -27.77 -5.72 15.67
CA VAL A 316 -29.19 -5.45 15.39
C VAL A 316 -29.63 -4.21 16.13
N ILE A 317 -30.26 -3.27 15.42
CA ILE A 317 -30.98 -2.13 16.02
C ILE A 317 -32.41 -2.16 15.51
N ASP A 318 -33.38 -2.23 16.42
CA ASP A 318 -34.80 -2.30 16.07
C ASP A 318 -35.60 -1.21 16.77
N TYR A 319 -35.78 -0.07 16.09
CA TYR A 319 -36.70 1.00 16.49
C TYR A 319 -38.11 0.84 15.90
N ILE A 320 -38.36 -0.21 15.11
CA ILE A 320 -39.64 -0.41 14.42
C ILE A 320 -40.56 -1.35 15.20
N GLY A 321 -39.99 -2.43 15.75
CA GLY A 321 -40.75 -3.49 16.41
C GLY A 321 -41.75 -4.18 15.48
N ILE A 322 -42.80 -4.77 16.05
CA ILE A 322 -43.89 -5.36 15.26
C ILE A 322 -44.70 -4.22 14.62
N LYS A 323 -44.84 -4.25 13.29
CA LYS A 323 -45.58 -3.23 12.53
C LYS A 323 -46.58 -3.89 11.58
N ALA A 324 -47.83 -3.44 11.63
CA ALA A 324 -48.92 -3.94 10.78
C ALA A 324 -49.06 -5.50 10.77
N GLY A 325 -48.85 -6.14 11.92
CA GLY A 325 -48.92 -7.61 12.03
C GLY A 325 -47.74 -8.34 11.36
N GLN A 326 -46.64 -7.65 11.09
CA GLN A 326 -45.40 -8.22 10.54
C GLN A 326 -44.24 -8.02 11.52
N ASP A 327 -43.21 -8.86 11.41
CA ASP A 327 -41.99 -8.86 12.22
C ASP A 327 -40.78 -8.50 11.33
N PRO A 328 -40.49 -7.20 11.09
CA PRO A 328 -39.48 -6.80 10.12
C PRO A 328 -38.06 -7.21 10.52
N VAL A 329 -37.73 -7.15 11.82
CA VAL A 329 -36.42 -7.62 12.33
C VAL A 329 -36.21 -9.12 12.13
N GLY A 330 -37.29 -9.88 11.95
CA GLY A 330 -37.23 -11.30 11.65
C GLY A 330 -36.38 -11.64 10.43
N THR A 331 -36.28 -10.74 9.43
CA THR A 331 -35.36 -10.91 8.29
C THR A 331 -33.91 -11.05 8.75
N ALA A 332 -33.49 -10.22 9.71
CA ALA A 332 -32.14 -10.20 10.23
C ALA A 332 -31.89 -11.45 11.06
N LEU A 333 -32.77 -11.73 12.01
CA LEU A 333 -32.62 -12.85 12.94
C LEU A 333 -32.58 -14.20 12.22
N ARG A 334 -33.49 -14.44 11.26
CA ARG A 334 -33.51 -15.69 10.47
C ARG A 334 -32.22 -15.92 9.68
N ASN A 335 -31.56 -14.84 9.25
CA ASN A 335 -30.27 -14.92 8.59
C ASN A 335 -29.11 -15.03 9.60
N PHE A 336 -29.11 -14.22 10.66
CA PHE A 336 -27.96 -14.12 11.57
C PHE A 336 -27.77 -15.38 12.42
N GLY A 337 -28.84 -16.09 12.77
CA GLY A 337 -28.75 -17.41 13.42
C GLY A 337 -27.81 -18.38 12.69
N PRO A 338 -28.11 -18.78 11.45
CA PRO A 338 -27.25 -19.68 10.67
C PRO A 338 -25.93 -19.04 10.22
N LEU A 339 -25.83 -17.71 10.10
CA LEU A 339 -24.61 -17.04 9.63
C LEU A 339 -23.54 -16.87 10.72
N VAL A 340 -23.92 -16.42 11.92
CA VAL A 340 -22.98 -16.08 13.00
C VAL A 340 -23.24 -16.80 14.32
N GLY A 341 -24.39 -17.45 14.48
CA GLY A 341 -24.77 -18.12 15.71
C GLY A 341 -25.49 -17.18 16.66
N PRO A 342 -26.54 -17.62 17.38
CA PRO A 342 -27.35 -16.79 18.27
C PRO A 342 -26.53 -16.02 19.33
N GLU A 343 -25.48 -16.64 19.85
CA GLU A 343 -24.60 -16.08 20.87
C GLU A 343 -23.74 -14.91 20.37
N ASN A 344 -23.62 -14.76 19.05
CA ASN A 344 -22.85 -13.68 18.42
C ASN A 344 -23.76 -12.59 17.82
N ILE A 345 -25.05 -12.60 18.15
CA ILE A 345 -26.00 -11.56 17.79
C ILE A 345 -26.12 -10.60 18.97
N ARG A 346 -25.78 -9.33 18.76
CA ARG A 346 -25.96 -8.27 19.75
C ARG A 346 -27.06 -7.32 19.29
N GLN A 347 -28.00 -7.04 20.18
CA GLN A 347 -29.00 -6.00 20.00
C GLN A 347 -28.72 -4.83 20.93
N ASP A 348 -28.76 -3.62 20.39
CA ASP A 348 -28.46 -2.37 21.12
C ASP A 348 -29.10 -1.19 20.36
N TRP A 349 -28.81 0.05 20.79
CA TRP A 349 -29.48 1.26 20.31
C TRP A 349 -28.55 2.26 19.59
N PHE A 350 -27.23 2.06 19.65
CA PHE A 350 -26.26 3.02 19.13
C PHE A 350 -25.55 2.50 17.87
N TYR A 351 -25.78 3.11 16.70
CA TYR A 351 -25.15 2.65 15.45
C TYR A 351 -23.73 3.18 15.28
N PHE A 352 -23.57 4.50 15.02
CA PHE A 352 -22.29 5.10 14.65
C PHE A 352 -21.24 4.98 15.75
N SER A 353 -21.56 5.33 17.00
CA SER A 353 -20.60 5.26 18.10
C SER A 353 -20.11 3.83 18.39
N HIS A 354 -20.97 2.83 18.18
CA HIS A 354 -20.62 1.44 18.39
C HIS A 354 -19.76 0.90 17.24
N LEU A 355 -20.27 0.96 16.00
CA LEU A 355 -19.60 0.35 14.85
C LEU A 355 -18.34 1.11 14.41
N ASN A 356 -18.13 2.34 14.88
CA ASN A 356 -16.84 3.03 14.72
C ASN A 356 -15.71 2.40 15.56
N THR A 357 -16.07 1.64 16.61
CA THR A 357 -15.09 1.05 17.54
C THR A 357 -15.07 -0.47 17.46
N GLU A 358 -16.23 -1.13 17.47
CA GLU A 358 -16.39 -2.59 17.45
C GLU A 358 -16.79 -3.13 16.07
N GLY A 359 -16.03 -4.11 15.58
CA GLY A 359 -16.30 -4.75 14.30
C GLY A 359 -17.40 -5.80 14.38
N HIS A 360 -18.29 -5.82 13.39
CA HIS A 360 -19.31 -6.84 13.18
C HIS A 360 -19.30 -7.27 11.71
N LEU A 361 -19.52 -8.55 11.40
CA LEU A 361 -19.58 -8.99 10.01
C LEU A 361 -20.88 -8.52 9.34
N TRP A 362 -21.97 -8.58 10.09
CA TRP A 362 -23.30 -8.18 9.67
C TRP A 362 -23.88 -7.08 10.54
N SER A 363 -24.69 -6.20 9.95
CA SER A 363 -25.57 -5.32 10.71
C SER A 363 -26.95 -5.24 10.07
N TRP A 364 -27.98 -5.18 10.91
CA TRP A 364 -29.34 -4.81 10.50
C TRP A 364 -29.84 -3.64 11.34
N VAL A 365 -30.50 -2.71 10.67
CA VAL A 365 -31.06 -1.51 11.30
C VAL A 365 -32.48 -1.29 10.79
N GLY A 366 -33.43 -1.19 11.72
CA GLY A 366 -34.77 -0.69 11.48
C GLY A 366 -35.01 0.64 12.22
N SER A 367 -35.28 1.72 11.48
CA SER A 367 -35.64 3.03 12.06
C SER A 367 -36.53 3.85 11.14
N GLY A 368 -37.35 4.75 11.68
CA GLY A 368 -37.98 5.81 10.89
C GLY A 368 -36.94 6.79 10.33
N GLY A 369 -37.27 7.57 9.31
CA GLY A 369 -36.29 8.49 8.72
C GLY A 369 -36.77 9.33 7.54
N SER A 370 -35.81 9.79 6.76
CA SER A 370 -35.96 10.45 5.45
C SER A 370 -34.94 9.87 4.47
N TYR A 371 -34.90 10.36 3.23
CA TYR A 371 -33.84 9.98 2.29
C TYR A 371 -32.44 10.15 2.88
N HIS A 372 -32.21 11.17 3.73
CA HIS A 372 -30.88 11.55 4.21
C HIS A 372 -30.61 11.23 5.69
N TYR A 373 -31.64 10.88 6.47
CA TYR A 373 -31.56 10.80 7.92
C TYR A 373 -32.26 9.56 8.49
N ALA A 374 -31.72 9.04 9.60
CA ALA A 374 -32.27 7.94 10.37
C ALA A 374 -32.51 8.34 11.83
N PHE A 375 -33.77 8.21 12.27
CA PHE A 375 -34.21 8.59 13.60
C PHE A 375 -33.46 7.79 14.67
N GLY A 376 -32.89 8.50 15.64
CA GLY A 376 -32.12 7.90 16.74
C GLY A 376 -30.71 7.45 16.36
N LEU A 377 -30.31 7.57 15.09
CA LEU A 377 -29.03 7.06 14.60
C LEU A 377 -28.09 8.17 14.10
N GLY A 378 -28.51 8.97 13.12
CA GLY A 378 -27.65 9.94 12.44
C GLY A 378 -28.09 10.23 10.99
N SER A 379 -27.26 10.91 10.22
CA SER A 379 -27.50 11.23 8.80
C SER A 379 -26.47 10.61 7.87
N ALA A 380 -26.68 10.78 6.55
CA ALA A 380 -25.73 10.32 5.55
C ALA A 380 -24.36 11.02 5.67
N ASP A 381 -24.31 12.22 6.28
CA ASP A 381 -23.07 12.93 6.59
C ASP A 381 -22.18 12.18 7.59
N ASP A 382 -22.78 11.43 8.51
CA ASP A 382 -22.02 10.72 9.55
C ASP A 382 -21.17 9.60 8.95
N PHE A 383 -21.61 8.98 7.83
CA PHE A 383 -20.81 8.02 7.07
C PHE A 383 -19.57 8.63 6.40
N ALA A 384 -19.57 9.94 6.16
CA ALA A 384 -18.44 10.63 5.57
C ALA A 384 -17.33 10.93 6.59
N ILE A 385 -17.59 10.80 7.89
CA ILE A 385 -16.61 11.06 8.96
C ILE A 385 -16.41 9.89 9.92
N SER A 386 -17.25 8.86 9.84
CA SER A 386 -17.18 7.66 10.68
C SER A 386 -16.68 6.46 9.90
N ASP A 387 -15.87 5.64 10.56
CA ASP A 387 -15.35 4.40 10.00
C ASP A 387 -16.20 3.21 10.44
N ILE A 388 -17.30 2.97 9.74
CA ILE A 388 -18.24 1.90 10.09
C ILE A 388 -17.62 0.53 9.85
N LYS A 389 -17.39 -0.21 10.93
CA LYS A 389 -16.84 -1.58 10.93
C LYS A 389 -17.95 -2.62 10.82
N ALA A 390 -18.66 -2.59 9.69
CA ALA A 390 -19.58 -3.63 9.25
C ALA A 390 -19.35 -3.94 7.78
N VAL A 391 -19.43 -5.21 7.35
CA VAL A 391 -19.23 -5.56 5.93
C VAL A 391 -20.56 -5.61 5.17
N PHE A 392 -21.49 -6.42 5.68
CA PHE A 392 -22.79 -6.63 5.06
C PHE A 392 -23.87 -5.90 5.87
N THR A 393 -24.51 -4.90 5.27
CA THR A 393 -25.49 -4.06 5.95
C THR A 393 -26.90 -4.25 5.38
N MET A 394 -27.89 -4.24 6.25
CA MET A 394 -29.29 -4.38 5.94
C MET A 394 -30.07 -3.26 6.63
N TRP A 395 -30.99 -2.63 5.90
CA TRP A 395 -31.63 -1.40 6.34
C TRP A 395 -33.14 -1.45 6.14
N LEU A 396 -33.89 -0.96 7.11
CA LEU A 396 -35.32 -0.71 7.00
C LEU A 396 -35.62 0.69 7.52
N GLY A 397 -36.38 1.46 6.76
CA GLY A 397 -36.81 2.77 7.18
C GLY A 397 -37.42 3.60 6.07
N SER A 398 -38.09 4.68 6.47
CA SER A 398 -38.75 5.59 5.54
C SER A 398 -37.75 6.11 4.49
N TYR A 399 -38.11 6.01 3.21
CA TYR A 399 -37.37 6.51 2.05
C TYR A 399 -36.02 5.84 1.73
N TYR A 400 -35.56 4.85 2.53
CA TYR A 400 -34.24 4.23 2.31
C TYR A 400 -34.18 3.42 1.01
N GLY A 401 -35.25 2.68 0.72
CA GLY A 401 -35.34 1.80 -0.45
C GLY A 401 -35.49 2.55 -1.79
N ASP A 402 -35.97 3.80 -1.78
CA ASP A 402 -35.92 4.69 -2.95
C ASP A 402 -34.53 5.34 -3.01
N TRP A 403 -33.55 4.49 -3.28
CA TRP A 403 -32.13 4.75 -3.03
C TRP A 403 -31.50 5.75 -4.02
N ASN A 404 -32.13 5.98 -5.17
CA ASN A 404 -31.66 6.91 -6.18
C ASN A 404 -32.08 8.35 -5.81
N HIS A 405 -31.52 8.84 -4.73
CA HIS A 405 -31.67 10.20 -4.21
C HIS A 405 -30.29 10.72 -3.79
N GLU A 406 -30.09 12.03 -3.93
CA GLU A 406 -28.88 12.70 -3.44
C GLU A 406 -28.63 12.34 -1.97
N SER A 407 -27.41 11.86 -1.68
CA SER A 407 -26.98 11.48 -0.33
C SER A 407 -27.98 10.60 0.42
N ASN A 408 -28.56 9.61 -0.28
CA ASN A 408 -29.43 8.61 0.35
C ASN A 408 -28.70 7.89 1.49
N PHE A 409 -29.33 7.76 2.66
CA PHE A 409 -28.75 7.25 3.90
C PHE A 409 -28.23 5.81 3.75
N MET A 410 -29.03 4.91 3.18
CA MET A 410 -28.64 3.52 2.94
C MET A 410 -27.48 3.43 1.95
N ARG A 411 -27.56 4.13 0.82
CA ARG A 411 -26.53 4.13 -0.23
C ARG A 411 -25.21 4.75 0.25
N ALA A 412 -25.28 5.82 1.07
CA ALA A 412 -24.12 6.49 1.64
C ALA A 412 -23.26 5.57 2.51
N SER A 413 -23.84 4.50 3.11
CA SER A 413 -23.06 3.52 3.88
C SER A 413 -21.93 2.88 3.05
N LEU A 414 -22.12 2.67 1.75
CA LEU A 414 -21.10 2.15 0.82
C LEU A 414 -19.91 3.10 0.66
N GLY A 415 -20.07 4.41 0.93
CA GLY A 415 -19.02 5.42 0.87
C GLY A 415 -18.12 5.47 2.12
N SER A 416 -18.46 4.73 3.18
CA SER A 416 -17.63 4.62 4.40
C SER A 416 -16.23 4.06 4.09
N SER A 417 -15.23 4.47 4.88
CA SER A 417 -13.81 4.38 4.52
C SER A 417 -13.26 2.98 4.32
N SER A 418 -13.66 1.98 5.13
CA SER A 418 -12.86 0.73 5.21
C SER A 418 -13.61 -0.60 5.15
N HIS A 419 -14.87 -0.73 5.59
CA HIS A 419 -15.49 -2.07 5.72
C HIS A 419 -16.79 -2.30 4.94
N VAL A 420 -17.70 -1.33 4.84
CA VAL A 420 -19.03 -1.59 4.27
C VAL A 420 -18.94 -1.90 2.78
N LEU A 421 -19.45 -3.06 2.37
CA LEU A 421 -19.44 -3.55 0.99
C LEU A 421 -20.84 -3.74 0.40
N THR A 422 -21.85 -3.96 1.24
CA THR A 422 -23.22 -4.17 0.74
C THR A 422 -24.25 -3.45 1.59
N ALA A 423 -25.34 -3.02 0.95
CA ALA A 423 -26.53 -2.46 1.57
C ALA A 423 -27.79 -2.99 0.85
N SER A 424 -28.79 -3.40 1.62
CA SER A 424 -30.08 -3.88 1.11
C SER A 424 -31.25 -3.33 1.93
N TYR A 425 -32.33 -2.94 1.26
CA TYR A 425 -33.57 -2.50 1.92
C TYR A 425 -34.36 -3.72 2.39
N SER A 426 -34.17 -4.14 3.64
CA SER A 426 -34.58 -5.44 4.15
C SER A 426 -35.42 -5.34 5.42
N GLY A 427 -36.58 -5.97 5.39
CA GLY A 427 -37.62 -5.96 6.43
C GLY A 427 -39.01 -5.86 5.80
N ALA A 428 -39.07 -5.25 4.60
CA ALA A 428 -40.23 -5.16 3.73
C ALA A 428 -39.76 -5.08 2.24
N PRO A 429 -39.34 -6.21 1.63
CA PRO A 429 -39.57 -7.58 2.08
C PRO A 429 -38.41 -8.17 2.90
N HIS A 430 -38.58 -9.43 3.30
CA HIS A 430 -37.53 -10.24 3.91
C HIS A 430 -36.53 -10.77 2.87
N PHE A 431 -35.24 -10.69 3.19
CA PHE A 431 -34.15 -11.23 2.37
C PHE A 431 -33.71 -12.61 2.88
N MET A 432 -33.25 -13.47 1.98
CA MET A 432 -32.83 -14.85 2.24
C MET A 432 -31.31 -15.00 2.01
N TYR A 433 -30.51 -14.66 3.03
CA TYR A 433 -29.03 -14.71 2.97
C TYR A 433 -28.41 -15.90 3.70
N HIS A 434 -29.20 -16.77 4.36
CA HIS A 434 -28.70 -17.88 5.17
C HIS A 434 -27.81 -18.88 4.40
N HIS A 435 -27.93 -18.96 3.08
CA HIS A 435 -27.07 -19.78 2.23
C HIS A 435 -25.60 -19.34 2.25
N MET A 436 -25.30 -18.06 2.55
CA MET A 436 -23.92 -17.58 2.70
C MET A 436 -23.16 -18.28 3.84
N GLY A 437 -23.89 -18.86 4.81
CA GLY A 437 -23.33 -19.63 5.91
C GLY A 437 -22.59 -20.89 5.44
N LEU A 438 -22.91 -21.39 4.24
CA LEU A 438 -22.25 -22.52 3.59
C LEU A 438 -21.51 -22.12 2.30
N GLY A 439 -21.11 -20.84 2.20
CA GLY A 439 -20.19 -20.38 1.15
C GLY A 439 -20.82 -19.88 -0.15
N GLU A 440 -22.13 -19.68 -0.20
CA GLU A 440 -22.79 -18.99 -1.32
C GLU A 440 -22.48 -17.48 -1.34
N THR A 441 -22.73 -16.86 -2.50
CA THR A 441 -22.61 -15.41 -2.67
C THR A 441 -23.83 -14.68 -2.10
N ILE A 442 -23.67 -13.40 -1.79
CA ILE A 442 -24.82 -12.57 -1.40
C ILE A 442 -25.84 -12.44 -2.54
N GLY A 443 -25.37 -12.37 -3.79
CA GLY A 443 -26.22 -12.31 -4.99
C GLY A 443 -27.18 -13.48 -5.12
N TYR A 444 -26.74 -14.69 -4.77
CA TYR A 444 -27.61 -15.88 -4.74
C TYR A 444 -28.83 -15.65 -3.83
N GLY A 445 -28.60 -15.09 -2.64
CA GLY A 445 -29.65 -14.77 -1.69
C GLY A 445 -30.59 -13.65 -2.16
N VAL A 446 -30.06 -12.63 -2.85
CA VAL A 446 -30.87 -11.56 -3.45
C VAL A 446 -31.83 -12.13 -4.50
N ARG A 447 -31.32 -12.94 -5.43
CA ARG A 447 -32.13 -13.57 -6.49
C ARG A 447 -33.22 -14.47 -5.89
N LEU A 448 -32.90 -15.24 -4.86
CA LEU A 448 -33.91 -16.02 -4.13
C LEU A 448 -34.98 -15.14 -3.47
N SER A 449 -34.58 -13.98 -2.93
CA SER A 449 -35.51 -13.03 -2.31
C SER A 449 -36.43 -12.39 -3.34
N GLN A 450 -35.90 -12.03 -4.52
CA GLN A 450 -36.65 -11.54 -5.67
C GLN A 450 -37.68 -12.56 -6.16
N ASN A 451 -37.28 -13.84 -6.25
CA ASN A 451 -38.15 -14.93 -6.72
C ASN A 451 -39.09 -15.50 -5.64
N ASN A 452 -39.02 -15.02 -4.40
CA ASN A 452 -39.94 -15.45 -3.35
C ASN A 452 -41.27 -14.70 -3.51
N THR A 453 -42.38 -15.44 -3.57
CA THR A 453 -43.74 -14.91 -3.74
C THR A 453 -44.59 -15.15 -2.48
N THR A 454 -45.81 -14.61 -2.45
CA THR A 454 -46.76 -14.82 -1.34
C THR A 454 -47.00 -16.30 -1.02
N ASN A 455 -47.00 -17.16 -2.05
CA ASN A 455 -47.14 -18.62 -1.93
C ASN A 455 -45.79 -19.34 -2.13
N GLY A 456 -44.69 -18.60 -2.00
CA GLY A 456 -43.33 -19.04 -2.29
C GLY A 456 -42.72 -19.92 -1.21
N LEU A 457 -41.43 -20.20 -1.40
CA LEU A 457 -40.65 -21.13 -0.58
C LEU A 457 -40.46 -20.68 0.87
N TYR A 458 -40.39 -19.38 1.12
CA TYR A 458 -39.87 -18.85 2.38
C TYR A 458 -40.87 -17.89 3.08
N PRO A 459 -41.87 -18.42 3.81
CA PRO A 459 -42.66 -17.64 4.77
C PRO A 459 -41.86 -17.27 6.04
N PRO A 460 -42.29 -16.30 6.87
CA PRO A 460 -43.41 -15.40 6.64
C PRO A 460 -43.07 -14.40 5.53
N VAL A 461 -44.07 -14.07 4.74
CA VAL A 461 -43.98 -13.06 3.68
C VAL A 461 -44.25 -11.69 4.30
N ALA A 462 -43.42 -10.70 3.94
CA ALA A 462 -43.58 -9.32 4.37
C ALA A 462 -44.07 -8.45 3.20
N GLN A 463 -44.48 -7.22 3.49
CA GLN A 463 -44.83 -6.26 2.45
C GLN A 463 -43.68 -6.11 1.44
N GLY A 464 -44.02 -5.88 0.18
CA GLY A 464 -43.04 -5.69 -0.89
C GLY A 464 -42.43 -6.99 -1.42
N ILE A 465 -42.97 -8.15 -1.03
CA ILE A 465 -42.54 -9.43 -1.56
C ILE A 465 -42.72 -9.49 -3.09
N ASN A 466 -41.73 -10.03 -3.80
CA ASN A 466 -41.70 -10.13 -5.26
C ASN A 466 -41.89 -8.79 -6.00
N GLN A 467 -41.71 -7.64 -5.34
CA GLN A 467 -41.80 -6.33 -5.98
C GLN A 467 -40.47 -5.90 -6.61
N VAL A 468 -40.57 -4.97 -7.56
CA VAL A 468 -39.45 -4.55 -8.41
C VAL A 468 -38.33 -3.80 -7.69
N HIS A 469 -38.58 -3.26 -6.49
CA HIS A 469 -37.59 -2.48 -5.72
C HIS A 469 -36.50 -3.34 -5.06
N ILE A 470 -36.69 -4.67 -4.97
CA ILE A 470 -35.76 -5.59 -4.29
C ILE A 470 -34.39 -5.55 -4.99
N SER A 471 -33.46 -4.83 -4.39
CA SER A 471 -32.15 -4.49 -4.98
C SER A 471 -31.01 -4.72 -4.00
N LEU A 472 -29.83 -5.05 -4.54
CA LEU A 472 -28.56 -5.09 -3.82
C LEU A 472 -27.67 -3.93 -4.26
N LEU A 473 -27.37 -3.04 -3.32
CA LEU A 473 -26.28 -2.09 -3.50
C LEU A 473 -24.99 -2.76 -3.00
N GLY A 474 -24.08 -3.07 -3.90
CA GLY A 474 -22.86 -3.83 -3.63
C GLY A 474 -22.54 -4.84 -4.72
N ASP A 475 -21.42 -5.54 -4.53
CA ASP A 475 -20.92 -6.57 -5.43
C ASP A 475 -21.67 -7.90 -5.15
N PRO A 476 -22.42 -8.45 -6.14
CA PRO A 476 -23.24 -9.64 -5.93
C PRO A 476 -22.40 -10.90 -5.70
N THR A 477 -21.10 -10.86 -6.00
CA THR A 477 -20.21 -12.03 -5.96
C THR A 477 -19.50 -12.22 -4.62
N LEU A 478 -19.74 -11.33 -3.64
CA LEU A 478 -19.10 -11.38 -2.33
C LEU A 478 -19.54 -12.60 -1.51
N ARG A 479 -18.60 -13.18 -0.76
CA ARG A 479 -18.78 -14.32 0.13
C ARG A 479 -18.42 -13.95 1.55
N MET A 480 -18.99 -14.66 2.53
CA MET A 480 -18.84 -14.30 3.94
C MET A 480 -17.44 -14.59 4.52
N HIS A 481 -16.80 -15.68 4.10
CA HIS A 481 -15.59 -16.21 4.75
C HIS A 481 -14.36 -16.12 3.84
N PRO A 482 -13.52 -15.07 3.97
CA PRO A 482 -12.25 -15.01 3.27
C PRO A 482 -11.23 -15.97 3.89
N VAL A 483 -10.41 -16.59 3.05
CA VAL A 483 -9.26 -17.44 3.43
C VAL A 483 -7.98 -16.77 2.90
N LEU A 484 -6.91 -16.72 3.70
CA LEU A 484 -5.67 -16.05 3.28
C LEU A 484 -5.04 -16.84 2.14
N PRO A 485 -4.60 -16.18 1.06
CA PRO A 485 -4.00 -16.87 -0.08
C PRO A 485 -2.58 -17.40 0.22
N PRO A 486 -2.06 -18.34 -0.60
CA PRO A 486 -0.64 -18.68 -0.61
C PRO A 486 0.22 -17.48 -1.06
N ALA A 487 1.52 -17.49 -0.76
CA ALA A 487 2.45 -16.44 -1.17
C ALA A 487 3.40 -16.92 -2.27
N SER A 488 4.13 -15.99 -2.88
CA SER A 488 5.26 -16.28 -3.79
C SER A 488 4.97 -17.33 -4.88
N VAL A 489 3.78 -17.32 -5.48
CA VAL A 489 3.44 -18.25 -6.57
C VAL A 489 4.30 -17.96 -7.80
N SER A 490 4.95 -19.00 -8.32
CA SER A 490 5.80 -18.93 -9.51
C SER A 490 5.60 -20.16 -10.40
N ALA A 491 5.87 -20.00 -11.70
CA ALA A 491 5.87 -21.10 -12.66
C ALA A 491 7.14 -21.06 -13.51
N THR A 492 7.72 -22.23 -13.75
CA THR A 492 8.93 -22.41 -14.59
C THR A 492 8.67 -23.50 -15.61
N ALA A 493 9.09 -23.29 -16.87
CA ALA A 493 8.95 -24.28 -17.94
C ALA A 493 10.30 -24.92 -18.28
N ASP A 494 10.28 -26.23 -18.49
CA ASP A 494 11.38 -27.04 -19.01
C ASP A 494 10.82 -27.87 -20.18
N GLY A 495 10.97 -27.35 -21.40
CA GLY A 495 10.26 -27.85 -22.58
C GLY A 495 8.74 -27.68 -22.44
N ASP A 496 8.01 -28.80 -22.48
CA ASP A 496 6.55 -28.83 -22.29
C ASP A 496 6.16 -29.05 -20.82
N LEU A 497 7.12 -29.30 -19.92
CA LEU A 497 6.86 -29.51 -18.50
C LEU A 497 6.88 -28.17 -17.76
N VAL A 498 5.75 -27.80 -17.16
CA VAL A 498 5.65 -26.66 -16.26
C VAL A 498 5.69 -27.12 -14.81
N ARG A 499 6.50 -26.46 -14.01
CA ARG A 499 6.53 -26.60 -12.55
C ARG A 499 5.97 -25.33 -11.92
N VAL A 500 4.85 -25.47 -11.20
CA VAL A 500 4.21 -24.39 -10.43
C VAL A 500 4.55 -24.57 -8.97
N GLN A 501 5.08 -23.53 -8.32
CA GLN A 501 5.54 -23.54 -6.92
C GLN A 501 4.97 -22.36 -6.15
N TRP A 502 4.84 -22.50 -4.84
CA TRP A 502 4.34 -21.43 -3.97
C TRP A 502 4.81 -21.57 -2.53
N GLU A 503 4.72 -20.48 -1.77
CA GLU A 503 4.83 -20.49 -0.32
C GLU A 503 3.46 -20.76 0.33
N ARG A 504 3.48 -21.45 1.46
CA ARG A 504 2.26 -21.81 2.18
C ARG A 504 1.45 -20.57 2.55
N SER A 505 0.12 -20.69 2.50
CA SER A 505 -0.78 -19.69 3.06
C SER A 505 -0.54 -19.53 4.57
N PRO A 506 -0.62 -18.29 5.10
CA PRO A 506 -0.56 -18.03 6.53
C PRO A 506 -1.90 -18.31 7.27
N ASP A 507 -2.98 -18.68 6.56
CA ASP A 507 -4.24 -19.05 7.22
C ASP A 507 -4.06 -20.34 8.03
N ARG A 508 -4.74 -20.41 9.17
CA ARG A 508 -4.74 -21.62 10.00
C ARG A 508 -5.65 -22.66 9.35
N ASP A 509 -5.34 -23.93 9.55
CA ASP A 509 -6.20 -25.06 9.14
C ASP A 509 -6.36 -25.19 7.61
N VAL A 510 -5.40 -24.67 6.83
CA VAL A 510 -5.29 -24.98 5.40
C VAL A 510 -4.97 -26.46 5.26
N ILE A 511 -5.84 -27.19 4.56
CA ILE A 511 -5.73 -28.65 4.36
C ILE A 511 -4.93 -29.00 3.11
N GLY A 512 -4.68 -28.02 2.23
CA GLY A 512 -3.91 -28.17 1.01
C GLY A 512 -4.19 -27.05 0.02
N TYR A 513 -3.78 -27.27 -1.23
CA TYR A 513 -3.88 -26.30 -2.31
C TYR A 513 -4.51 -26.92 -3.55
N HIS A 514 -5.26 -26.12 -4.29
CA HIS A 514 -5.63 -26.43 -5.65
C HIS A 514 -4.86 -25.54 -6.61
N VAL A 515 -4.42 -26.14 -7.71
CA VAL A 515 -3.74 -25.45 -8.82
C VAL A 515 -4.62 -25.54 -10.05
N TYR A 516 -4.78 -24.41 -10.72
CA TYR A 516 -5.64 -24.27 -11.89
C TYR A 516 -4.86 -23.65 -13.05
N ARG A 517 -5.21 -24.06 -14.27
CA ARG A 517 -4.87 -23.35 -15.49
C ARG A 517 -6.00 -22.38 -15.82
N VAL A 518 -5.67 -21.14 -16.10
CA VAL A 518 -6.63 -20.05 -16.35
C VAL A 518 -6.52 -19.62 -17.81
N GLY A 519 -7.61 -19.79 -18.54
CA GLY A 519 -7.79 -19.33 -19.92
C GLY A 519 -9.22 -18.85 -20.15
N SER A 520 -9.84 -19.24 -21.26
CA SER A 520 -11.28 -19.03 -21.49
C SER A 520 -12.16 -19.79 -20.50
N GLN A 521 -11.58 -20.80 -19.84
CA GLN A 521 -12.16 -21.58 -18.74
C GLN A 521 -11.13 -21.69 -17.60
N ILE A 522 -11.60 -22.01 -16.41
CA ILE A 522 -10.74 -22.27 -15.24
C ILE A 522 -10.66 -23.79 -15.04
N GLU A 523 -9.55 -24.40 -15.44
CA GLU A 523 -9.35 -25.84 -15.38
C GLU A 523 -8.54 -26.20 -14.13
N ARG A 524 -9.09 -27.06 -13.25
CA ARG A 524 -8.36 -27.55 -12.07
C ARG A 524 -7.42 -28.69 -12.46
N ILE A 525 -6.13 -28.53 -12.18
CA ILE A 525 -5.08 -29.50 -12.50
C ILE A 525 -4.97 -30.58 -11.42
N THR A 526 -5.10 -30.19 -10.15
CA THR A 526 -5.05 -31.11 -9.01
C THR A 526 -6.36 -31.89 -8.86
N SER A 527 -6.31 -33.19 -8.61
CA SER A 527 -7.50 -34.03 -8.35
C SER A 527 -8.12 -33.83 -6.96
N GLY A 528 -7.33 -33.34 -6.00
CA GLY A 528 -7.72 -33.01 -4.63
C GLY A 528 -6.78 -31.95 -4.04
N PRO A 529 -7.05 -31.41 -2.84
CA PRO A 529 -6.13 -30.47 -2.19
C PRO A 529 -4.77 -31.14 -1.97
N THR A 530 -3.71 -30.61 -2.60
CA THR A 530 -2.35 -31.13 -2.39
C THR A 530 -1.71 -30.46 -1.18
N ILE A 531 -0.98 -31.24 -0.38
CA ILE A 531 -0.19 -30.72 0.74
C ILE A 531 1.23 -30.31 0.32
N THR A 532 1.63 -30.62 -0.91
CA THR A 532 2.91 -30.18 -1.48
C THR A 532 2.87 -28.69 -1.80
N SER A 533 4.04 -28.04 -1.84
CA SER A 533 4.20 -26.66 -2.29
C SER A 533 4.58 -26.56 -3.78
N GLU A 534 4.30 -27.61 -4.54
CA GLU A 534 4.61 -27.74 -5.96
C GLU A 534 3.62 -28.68 -6.65
N VAL A 535 3.23 -28.33 -7.87
CA VAL A 535 2.53 -29.19 -8.84
C VAL A 535 3.21 -29.08 -10.20
N ARG A 536 3.17 -30.17 -10.96
CA ARG A 536 3.67 -30.23 -12.34
C ARG A 536 2.51 -30.38 -13.31
N ASP A 537 2.62 -29.71 -14.44
CA ASP A 537 1.65 -29.73 -15.53
C ASP A 537 2.39 -29.84 -16.87
N THR A 538 1.77 -30.41 -17.89
CA THR A 538 2.35 -30.56 -19.24
C THR A 538 1.41 -29.99 -20.29
N PRO A 539 1.22 -28.65 -20.35
CA PRO A 539 0.32 -28.04 -21.30
C PRO A 539 0.91 -28.05 -22.73
N ALA A 540 0.05 -27.83 -23.74
CA ALA A 540 0.50 -27.62 -25.12
C ALA A 540 1.34 -26.34 -25.25
N PRO A 541 2.25 -26.23 -26.25
CA PRO A 541 3.03 -25.02 -26.49
C PRO A 541 2.18 -23.74 -26.52
N GLY A 542 2.64 -22.70 -25.82
CA GLY A 542 1.93 -21.43 -25.70
C GLY A 542 2.09 -20.77 -24.33
N THR A 543 1.40 -19.63 -24.16
CA THR A 543 1.36 -18.87 -22.90
C THR A 543 0.27 -19.43 -21.99
N HIS A 544 0.63 -19.76 -20.75
CA HIS A 544 -0.28 -20.33 -19.75
C HIS A 544 -0.24 -19.50 -18.47
N THR A 545 -1.43 -19.17 -17.96
CA THR A 545 -1.59 -18.57 -16.64
C THR A 545 -2.02 -19.65 -15.67
N TYR A 546 -1.34 -19.74 -14.54
CA TYR A 546 -1.68 -20.61 -13.43
C TYR A 546 -2.21 -19.81 -12.26
N MET A 547 -3.13 -20.40 -11.51
CA MET A 547 -3.69 -19.86 -10.29
C MET A 547 -3.55 -20.91 -9.19
N VAL A 548 -3.07 -20.50 -8.00
CA VAL A 548 -3.02 -21.37 -6.81
C VAL A 548 -3.96 -20.81 -5.75
N ARG A 549 -4.79 -21.69 -5.16
CA ARG A 549 -5.71 -21.35 -4.07
C ARG A 549 -5.47 -22.27 -2.89
N ALA A 550 -5.39 -21.70 -1.69
CA ALA A 550 -5.40 -22.45 -0.45
C ALA A 550 -6.82 -22.96 -0.18
N VAL A 551 -6.94 -24.20 0.30
CA VAL A 551 -8.20 -24.84 0.63
C VAL A 551 -8.25 -25.09 2.14
N LYS A 552 -9.38 -24.75 2.75
CA LYS A 552 -9.66 -24.92 4.17
C LYS A 552 -11.01 -25.62 4.35
N LEU A 553 -11.11 -26.51 5.34
CA LEU A 553 -12.43 -26.97 5.79
C LEU A 553 -13.03 -25.89 6.71
N GLU A 554 -13.95 -25.11 6.16
CA GLU A 554 -14.64 -24.04 6.88
C GLU A 554 -15.72 -24.63 7.79
N THR A 555 -15.82 -24.10 9.00
CA THR A 555 -16.87 -24.46 9.97
C THR A 555 -17.65 -23.22 10.33
N SER A 556 -18.97 -23.30 10.22
CA SER A 556 -19.89 -22.22 10.56
C SER A 556 -21.07 -22.76 11.38
N PRO A 557 -21.95 -21.89 11.90
CA PRO A 557 -23.22 -22.32 12.48
C PRO A 557 -24.15 -23.03 11.49
N SER A 558 -23.78 -23.11 10.21
CA SER A 558 -24.46 -23.88 9.16
C SER A 558 -23.84 -25.25 8.90
N GLY A 559 -22.76 -25.66 9.59
CA GLY A 559 -22.08 -26.93 9.35
C GLY A 559 -20.69 -26.74 8.74
N THR A 560 -20.29 -27.62 7.83
CA THR A 560 -18.93 -27.64 7.28
C THR A 560 -18.88 -27.70 5.75
N TYR A 561 -17.97 -26.96 5.15
CA TYR A 561 -17.75 -26.94 3.69
C TYR A 561 -16.31 -26.63 3.34
N TYR A 562 -15.82 -27.14 2.20
CA TYR A 562 -14.51 -26.75 1.70
C TYR A 562 -14.56 -25.35 1.11
N ASN A 563 -13.72 -24.47 1.63
CA ASN A 563 -13.61 -23.07 1.24
C ASN A 563 -12.23 -22.79 0.65
N ALA A 564 -12.17 -21.97 -0.38
CA ALA A 564 -10.92 -21.58 -1.03
C ALA A 564 -10.59 -20.10 -0.83
N SER A 565 -9.30 -19.80 -0.75
CA SER A 565 -8.75 -18.45 -0.78
C SER A 565 -8.97 -17.77 -2.12
N GLN A 566 -8.60 -16.49 -2.18
CA GLN A 566 -8.30 -15.85 -3.47
C GLN A 566 -7.21 -16.62 -4.21
N GLY A 567 -7.28 -16.56 -5.54
CA GLY A 567 -6.25 -17.06 -6.43
C GLY A 567 -5.03 -16.16 -6.47
N VAL A 568 -3.85 -16.75 -6.39
CA VAL A 568 -2.59 -16.04 -6.69
C VAL A 568 -2.05 -16.57 -8.00
N PHE A 569 -1.72 -15.65 -8.90
CA PHE A 569 -1.52 -15.93 -10.31
C PHE A 569 -0.05 -15.87 -10.70
N THR A 570 0.32 -16.67 -11.69
CA THR A 570 1.63 -16.62 -12.37
C THR A 570 1.46 -17.00 -13.83
N THR A 571 2.35 -16.56 -14.72
CA THR A 571 2.27 -16.85 -16.17
C THR A 571 3.61 -17.38 -16.66
N VAL A 572 3.56 -18.38 -17.55
CA VAL A 572 4.73 -19.02 -18.14
C VAL A 572 4.47 -19.33 -19.62
N VAL A 573 5.50 -19.42 -20.44
CA VAL A 573 5.40 -19.82 -21.85
C VAL A 573 6.09 -21.17 -22.06
N THR A 574 5.44 -22.06 -22.81
CA THR A 574 5.90 -23.44 -23.11
C THR A 574 6.12 -23.63 -24.61
N GLY A 575 6.99 -24.57 -24.96
CA GLY A 575 7.16 -25.06 -26.33
C GLY A 575 7.62 -24.05 -27.40
N ALA A 576 8.10 -22.86 -27.03
CA ALA A 576 8.78 -22.02 -28.03
C ALA A 576 10.24 -22.45 -28.18
N SER A 577 10.68 -22.58 -29.44
CA SER A 577 12.11 -22.60 -29.71
C SER A 577 12.66 -21.18 -29.51
N PRO A 578 13.94 -21.04 -29.10
CA PRO A 578 14.60 -19.75 -29.18
C PRO A 578 14.41 -19.20 -30.60
N PRO A 579 13.97 -17.93 -30.76
CA PRO A 579 13.91 -17.32 -32.08
C PRO A 579 15.31 -17.31 -32.74
N PRO A 580 15.42 -17.29 -34.08
CA PRO A 580 16.71 -17.30 -34.76
C PRO A 580 17.58 -16.11 -34.36
N VAL A 581 18.91 -16.24 -34.48
CA VAL A 581 19.84 -15.15 -34.16
C VAL A 581 19.52 -13.92 -35.00
N LEU A 582 19.36 -12.79 -34.34
CA LEU A 582 19.12 -11.50 -34.99
C LEU A 582 20.37 -11.08 -35.79
N GLU A 583 20.19 -10.41 -36.93
CA GLU A 583 21.31 -9.78 -37.63
C GLU A 583 21.97 -8.69 -36.76
N ALA A 584 23.21 -8.31 -37.06
CA ALA A 584 23.87 -7.24 -36.32
C ALA A 584 23.06 -5.93 -36.44
N PRO A 585 22.75 -5.24 -35.34
CA PRO A 585 22.00 -4.00 -35.39
C PRO A 585 22.80 -2.93 -36.14
N THR A 586 22.12 -2.02 -36.84
CA THR A 586 22.77 -0.81 -37.37
C THR A 586 22.69 0.30 -36.33
N ALA A 587 23.76 1.08 -36.17
CA ALA A 587 23.87 2.11 -35.13
C ALA A 587 24.22 3.47 -35.75
N SER A 588 23.59 4.54 -35.25
CA SER A 588 24.00 5.93 -35.49
C SER A 588 24.11 6.69 -34.17
N ALA A 589 25.09 7.59 -34.06
CA ALA A 589 25.35 8.37 -32.85
C ALA A 589 25.08 9.87 -33.07
N SER A 590 24.60 10.53 -32.03
CA SER A 590 24.38 11.98 -31.99
C SER A 590 24.65 12.53 -30.59
N ALA A 591 24.58 13.86 -30.43
CA ALA A 591 24.62 14.55 -29.14
C ALA A 591 23.55 14.06 -28.14
N ALA A 592 22.44 13.52 -28.65
CA ALA A 592 21.31 13.05 -27.86
C ALA A 592 21.41 11.54 -27.50
N GLY A 593 22.49 10.86 -27.91
CA GLY A 593 22.74 9.44 -27.66
C GLY A 593 22.82 8.59 -28.93
N VAL A 594 22.67 7.26 -28.78
CA VAL A 594 22.78 6.27 -29.85
C VAL A 594 21.39 5.82 -30.31
N THR A 595 21.16 5.73 -31.62
CA THR A 595 19.96 5.11 -32.19
C THR A 595 20.35 3.81 -32.90
N LEU A 596 19.76 2.69 -32.47
CA LEU A 596 19.87 1.38 -33.10
C LEU A 596 18.66 1.09 -33.99
N THR A 597 18.89 0.45 -35.12
CA THR A 597 17.83 -0.14 -35.97
C THR A 597 18.02 -1.66 -36.05
N LEU A 598 16.97 -2.40 -35.76
CA LEU A 598 16.90 -3.86 -35.61
C LEU A 598 16.04 -4.48 -36.73
N THR A 599 16.29 -5.75 -37.08
CA THR A 599 15.53 -6.51 -38.09
C THR A 599 15.01 -7.82 -37.47
N GLY A 600 13.75 -7.84 -37.04
CA GLY A 600 13.13 -9.00 -36.38
C GLY A 600 11.69 -8.73 -35.90
N GLU A 601 11.10 -9.68 -35.17
CA GLU A 601 9.73 -9.60 -34.65
C GLU A 601 9.70 -9.72 -33.11
N GLY A 602 8.61 -9.27 -32.47
CA GLY A 602 8.44 -9.34 -31.02
C GLY A 602 9.06 -8.15 -30.27
N SER A 603 9.57 -8.40 -29.07
CA SER A 603 10.34 -7.40 -28.31
C SER A 603 11.83 -7.69 -28.41
N PHE A 604 12.69 -6.72 -28.18
CA PHE A 604 14.13 -6.85 -28.26
C PHE A 604 14.74 -6.55 -26.90
N GLU A 605 15.74 -7.33 -26.51
CA GLU A 605 16.69 -6.94 -25.48
C GLU A 605 17.96 -6.43 -26.14
N VAL A 606 18.45 -5.31 -25.62
CA VAL A 606 19.68 -4.69 -26.11
C VAL A 606 20.70 -4.70 -24.98
N GLN A 607 21.90 -5.15 -25.31
CA GLN A 607 23.07 -5.04 -24.46
C GLN A 607 24.07 -4.07 -25.04
N ARG A 608 24.76 -3.38 -24.14
CA ARG A 608 25.84 -2.44 -24.42
C ARG A 608 27.14 -2.93 -23.78
N SER A 609 28.24 -2.80 -24.50
CA SER A 609 29.59 -3.10 -24.04
C SER A 609 30.42 -1.82 -24.12
N ALA A 610 30.92 -1.33 -22.98
CA ALA A 610 31.95 -0.28 -22.96
C ALA A 610 33.37 -0.87 -23.08
N GLU A 611 33.51 -2.16 -22.77
CA GLU A 611 34.74 -2.94 -22.88
C GLU A 611 34.49 -4.21 -23.70
N PRO A 612 35.47 -4.75 -24.44
CA PRO A 612 35.27 -5.95 -25.24
C PRO A 612 34.77 -7.13 -24.39
N ASN A 613 33.65 -7.72 -24.79
CA ASN A 613 33.04 -8.90 -24.18
C ASN A 613 32.43 -8.72 -22.77
N ILE A 614 32.33 -7.49 -22.25
CA ILE A 614 31.63 -7.18 -20.99
C ILE A 614 30.31 -6.47 -21.29
N TRP A 615 29.23 -7.22 -21.30
CA TRP A 615 27.92 -6.76 -21.73
C TRP A 615 27.01 -6.39 -20.56
N ALA A 616 26.40 -5.21 -20.62
CA ALA A 616 25.38 -4.72 -19.70
C ALA A 616 24.04 -4.58 -20.41
N ASP A 617 22.94 -5.00 -19.78
CA ASP A 617 21.59 -4.81 -20.31
C ASP A 617 21.24 -3.31 -20.29
N VAL A 618 20.85 -2.75 -21.43
CA VAL A 618 20.52 -1.31 -21.56
C VAL A 618 19.05 -1.04 -21.83
N GLY A 619 18.27 -2.07 -22.15
CA GLY A 619 16.81 -1.95 -22.16
C GLY A 619 16.11 -3.00 -23.00
N GLN A 620 14.78 -2.91 -22.95
CA GLN A 620 13.87 -3.69 -23.77
C GLN A 620 13.01 -2.78 -24.65
N SER A 621 12.65 -3.22 -25.86
CA SER A 621 11.83 -2.44 -26.80
C SER A 621 10.92 -3.32 -27.63
N ARG A 622 9.69 -2.87 -27.93
CA ARG A 622 8.84 -3.48 -28.98
C ARG A 622 9.01 -2.82 -30.34
N SER A 623 9.77 -1.73 -30.40
CA SER A 623 10.09 -1.00 -31.61
C SER A 623 11.38 -1.53 -32.22
N VAL A 624 11.39 -1.69 -33.54
CA VAL A 624 12.59 -2.01 -34.34
C VAL A 624 13.62 -0.88 -34.32
N THR A 625 13.24 0.32 -33.86
CA THR A 625 14.16 1.40 -33.52
C THR A 625 14.27 1.53 -32.01
N TRP A 626 15.49 1.51 -31.49
CA TRP A 626 15.77 1.71 -30.07
C TRP A 626 16.73 2.87 -29.86
N ARG A 627 16.50 3.67 -28.82
CA ARG A 627 17.35 4.83 -28.50
C ARG A 627 18.01 4.59 -27.14
N ASP A 628 19.34 4.64 -27.12
CA ASP A 628 20.12 4.76 -25.90
C ASP A 628 20.37 6.24 -25.63
N SER A 629 20.01 6.71 -24.43
CA SER A 629 20.43 8.04 -23.97
C SER A 629 21.90 8.07 -23.55
N PHE A 630 22.61 6.94 -23.62
CA PHE A 630 24.06 6.88 -23.46
C PHE A 630 24.72 7.87 -24.41
N ASN A 631 25.29 8.90 -23.81
CA ASN A 631 25.84 10.06 -24.48
C ASN A 631 27.26 10.35 -23.97
N GLU A 632 27.92 9.34 -23.39
CA GLU A 632 29.29 9.45 -22.87
C GLU A 632 30.24 9.94 -23.98
N PRO A 633 30.74 11.17 -23.83
CA PRO A 633 31.61 11.82 -24.79
C PRO A 633 32.82 10.97 -25.24
N GLY A 634 32.89 10.59 -26.51
CA GLY A 634 34.07 9.90 -27.06
C GLY A 634 34.20 8.44 -26.65
N ALA A 635 33.17 7.86 -26.04
CA ALA A 635 33.13 6.45 -25.75
C ALA A 635 32.98 5.65 -27.05
N LYS A 636 33.81 4.62 -27.21
CA LYS A 636 33.56 3.55 -28.18
C LYS A 636 32.72 2.49 -27.49
N VAL A 637 31.56 2.21 -28.06
CA VAL A 637 30.54 1.40 -27.44
C VAL A 637 30.13 0.33 -28.43
N GLN A 638 30.00 -0.90 -27.95
CA GLN A 638 29.41 -1.97 -28.73
C GLN A 638 27.96 -2.19 -28.31
N TYR A 639 27.10 -2.48 -29.27
CA TYR A 639 25.74 -2.91 -29.03
C TYR A 639 25.50 -4.26 -29.65
N ARG A 640 24.75 -5.11 -28.95
CA ARG A 640 24.19 -6.33 -29.51
C ARG A 640 22.74 -6.44 -29.07
N ALA A 641 21.94 -7.14 -29.84
CA ALA A 641 20.53 -7.31 -29.54
C ALA A 641 20.12 -8.77 -29.70
N ARG A 642 19.08 -9.16 -28.98
CA ARG A 642 18.39 -10.43 -29.20
C ARG A 642 16.90 -10.17 -29.23
N GLN A 643 16.19 -10.93 -30.06
CA GLN A 643 14.74 -10.86 -30.09
C GLN A 643 14.15 -11.79 -29.03
N ILE A 644 13.07 -11.33 -28.41
CA ILE A 644 12.21 -12.05 -27.51
C ILE A 644 10.87 -12.20 -28.22
N VAL A 645 10.60 -13.43 -28.61
CA VAL A 645 9.33 -13.84 -29.20
C VAL A 645 8.68 -14.78 -28.21
N ASN A 646 7.46 -14.45 -27.77
CA ASN A 646 6.70 -15.25 -26.81
C ASN A 646 7.50 -15.62 -25.54
N GLY A 647 8.33 -14.71 -25.02
CA GLY A 647 9.10 -14.93 -23.78
C GLY A 647 10.42 -15.72 -23.96
N PHE A 648 10.75 -16.17 -25.17
CA PHE A 648 12.02 -16.84 -25.45
C PHE A 648 12.98 -15.91 -26.16
N ALA A 649 14.21 -15.81 -25.64
CA ALA A 649 15.24 -14.95 -26.19
C ALA A 649 16.11 -15.71 -27.21
N SER A 650 16.35 -15.11 -28.39
CA SER A 650 17.34 -15.63 -29.34
C SER A 650 18.75 -15.59 -28.73
N PRO A 651 19.74 -16.30 -29.30
CA PRO A 651 21.14 -15.93 -29.05
C PRO A 651 21.38 -14.47 -29.44
N TRP A 652 22.38 -13.86 -28.81
CA TRP A 652 22.76 -12.48 -29.11
C TRP A 652 23.29 -12.34 -30.53
N SER A 653 22.91 -11.25 -31.21
CA SER A 653 23.47 -10.89 -32.50
C SER A 653 24.98 -10.61 -32.43
N ALA A 654 25.62 -10.56 -33.61
CA ALA A 654 26.96 -10.01 -33.71
C ALA A 654 26.96 -8.52 -33.29
N PRO A 655 28.00 -8.06 -32.58
CA PRO A 655 28.03 -6.72 -32.03
C PRO A 655 28.32 -5.66 -33.10
N VAL A 656 27.66 -4.50 -33.00
CA VAL A 656 27.98 -3.28 -33.77
C VAL A 656 28.75 -2.31 -32.89
N SER A 657 29.80 -1.67 -33.42
CA SER A 657 30.56 -0.65 -32.69
C SER A 657 30.16 0.75 -33.14
N VAL A 658 29.94 1.66 -32.21
CA VAL A 658 29.63 3.08 -32.46
C VAL A 658 30.47 3.97 -31.53
N GLU A 659 30.96 5.09 -32.04
CA GLU A 659 31.72 6.08 -31.27
C GLU A 659 30.86 7.31 -31.04
N LEU A 660 30.70 7.70 -29.77
CA LEU A 660 29.87 8.84 -29.39
C LEU A 660 30.63 10.17 -29.55
N PRO A 661 29.97 11.24 -30.03
CA PRO A 661 30.59 12.57 -30.09
C PRO A 661 30.84 13.13 -28.68
N ARG A 662 31.96 13.82 -28.46
CA ARG A 662 32.31 14.36 -27.13
C ARG A 662 31.48 15.61 -26.73
N ILE A 663 30.70 15.58 -25.65
CA ILE A 663 29.92 16.73 -25.12
C ILE A 663 29.84 16.75 -23.57
N ALA A 664 30.48 17.72 -22.90
CA ALA A 664 30.33 17.96 -21.45
C ALA A 664 29.27 19.04 -21.18
N GLN A 665 28.29 18.80 -20.28
CA GLN A 665 27.31 19.82 -19.84
C GLN A 665 27.93 20.81 -18.84
N ALA A 666 27.54 22.08 -18.91
CA ALA A 666 28.11 23.15 -18.10
C ALA A 666 27.24 23.52 -16.88
N ARG A 667 27.87 24.08 -15.85
CA ARG A 667 27.22 24.56 -14.61
C ARG A 667 27.82 25.89 -14.16
N ALA A 668 27.01 26.73 -13.53
CA ALA A 668 27.45 27.97 -12.90
C ALA A 668 26.64 28.26 -11.62
N THR A 669 27.31 28.60 -10.52
CA THR A 669 26.67 28.98 -9.26
C THR A 669 27.23 30.33 -8.79
N PHE A 670 26.37 31.31 -8.55
CA PHE A 670 26.80 32.65 -8.10
C PHE A 670 27.46 32.61 -6.72
N VAL A 671 28.57 33.33 -6.58
CA VAL A 671 29.31 33.48 -5.33
C VAL A 671 29.08 34.87 -4.75
N ALA A 672 29.67 35.92 -5.29
CA ALA A 672 29.65 37.26 -4.68
C ALA A 672 29.95 38.39 -5.66
N GLU A 673 29.65 39.62 -5.23
CA GLU A 673 30.18 40.86 -5.80
C GLU A 673 31.18 41.50 -4.83
N ASP A 674 32.25 42.10 -5.36
CA ASP A 674 33.28 42.79 -4.58
C ASP A 674 33.66 44.12 -5.25
N SER A 675 33.31 45.22 -4.60
CA SER A 675 33.69 46.58 -5.01
C SER A 675 34.85 47.17 -4.20
N LYS A 676 35.34 46.47 -3.17
CA LYS A 676 36.36 46.99 -2.25
C LYS A 676 37.77 46.75 -2.76
N THR A 677 37.99 45.60 -3.41
CA THR A 677 39.30 45.25 -3.97
C THR A 677 39.68 46.15 -5.15
N GLN A 678 38.70 46.74 -5.84
CA GLN A 678 38.92 47.66 -6.97
C GLN A 678 39.94 47.07 -7.97
N GLY A 679 40.91 47.85 -8.44
CA GLY A 679 41.94 47.36 -9.35
C GLY A 679 43.06 46.52 -8.73
N PHE A 680 43.06 46.29 -7.40
CA PHE A 680 44.15 45.62 -6.66
C PHE A 680 43.97 44.10 -6.60
N TRP A 681 44.01 43.46 -7.77
CA TRP A 681 43.70 42.03 -7.90
C TRP A 681 44.83 41.11 -7.45
N GLU A 682 46.09 41.55 -7.48
CA GLU A 682 47.22 40.67 -7.20
C GLU A 682 47.19 40.21 -5.73
N GLY A 683 47.17 38.89 -5.54
CA GLY A 683 47.03 38.25 -4.23
C GLY A 683 45.58 38.10 -3.72
N ASN A 684 44.59 38.66 -4.42
CA ASN A 684 43.16 38.57 -4.06
C ASN A 684 42.33 37.76 -5.07
N TYR A 685 42.64 37.85 -6.37
CA TYR A 685 41.98 37.13 -7.46
C TYR A 685 43.02 36.57 -8.45
N GLY A 686 42.68 35.49 -9.15
CA GLY A 686 43.49 34.97 -10.25
C GLY A 686 44.70 34.13 -9.84
N THR A 687 44.61 33.46 -8.70
CA THR A 687 45.65 32.57 -8.15
C THR A 687 46.03 31.48 -9.17
N ASP A 688 45.01 30.84 -9.76
CA ASP A 688 45.20 29.79 -10.76
C ASP A 688 45.47 30.38 -12.14
N GLY A 689 44.86 31.52 -12.44
CA GLY A 689 45.20 32.31 -13.61
C GLY A 689 44.30 33.50 -13.87
N TRP A 690 44.62 34.26 -14.91
CA TRP A 690 43.96 35.51 -15.24
C TRP A 690 44.10 35.84 -16.72
N ASN A 691 43.19 36.68 -17.21
CA ASN A 691 43.21 37.22 -18.56
C ASN A 691 42.77 38.69 -18.52
N LEU A 692 43.70 39.59 -18.81
CA LEU A 692 43.49 41.05 -18.81
C LEU A 692 43.25 41.57 -20.24
N GLY A 693 42.60 40.77 -21.10
CA GLY A 693 42.40 41.09 -22.51
C GLY A 693 43.71 41.03 -23.30
N GLN A 694 44.03 42.10 -24.02
CA GLN A 694 45.25 42.17 -24.84
C GLN A 694 46.55 42.41 -24.05
N PHE A 695 46.48 42.79 -22.76
CA PHE A 695 47.67 43.09 -21.97
C PHE A 695 48.49 41.86 -21.58
N GLY A 696 47.83 40.72 -21.46
CA GLY A 696 48.48 39.49 -21.05
C GLY A 696 47.49 38.51 -20.46
N GLN A 697 47.95 37.28 -20.39
CA GLN A 697 47.20 36.18 -19.84
C GLN A 697 48.14 35.17 -19.20
N LYS A 698 47.71 34.67 -18.04
CA LYS A 698 48.24 33.46 -17.42
C LYS A 698 47.10 32.47 -17.40
N ARG A 699 46.96 31.66 -18.45
CA ARG A 699 45.87 30.67 -18.53
C ARG A 699 46.33 29.34 -17.94
N PRO A 700 45.61 28.77 -16.95
CA PRO A 700 45.87 27.41 -16.49
C PRO A 700 45.48 26.41 -17.60
N GLY A 701 46.10 25.23 -17.59
CA GLY A 701 45.90 24.22 -18.65
C GLY A 701 44.46 23.72 -18.77
N TYR A 702 43.63 23.94 -17.74
CA TYR A 702 42.21 23.58 -17.74
C TYR A 702 41.29 24.67 -18.32
N PHE A 703 41.79 25.85 -18.70
CA PHE A 703 40.94 26.96 -19.14
C PHE A 703 41.24 27.40 -20.58
N GLN A 704 40.21 27.41 -21.40
CA GLN A 704 40.24 28.03 -22.74
C GLN A 704 39.20 29.15 -22.81
N LEU A 705 39.54 30.24 -23.49
CA LEU A 705 38.66 31.40 -23.69
C LEU A 705 38.71 31.83 -25.14
N ALA A 706 37.54 32.04 -25.74
CA ALA A 706 37.36 32.66 -27.05
C ALA A 706 36.38 33.85 -26.97
N SER A 707 36.66 34.93 -27.69
CA SER A 707 35.72 36.06 -27.86
C SER A 707 34.80 35.77 -29.06
N LEU A 708 33.48 35.91 -28.85
CA LEU A 708 32.46 35.68 -29.87
C LEU A 708 31.73 36.99 -30.18
N GLY A 709 32.34 37.83 -31.02
CA GLY A 709 31.73 39.08 -31.45
C GLY A 709 31.93 40.28 -30.50
N ALA A 710 32.84 40.17 -29.53
CA ALA A 710 33.30 41.33 -28.77
C ALA A 710 34.56 41.94 -29.41
N ASN A 711 34.54 43.26 -29.56
CA ASN A 711 35.71 44.03 -29.95
C ASN A 711 36.65 44.13 -28.74
N GLU A 712 37.94 43.99 -28.96
CA GLU A 712 38.94 44.26 -27.91
C GLU A 712 39.31 45.74 -27.97
N VAL A 713 39.19 46.45 -26.85
CA VAL A 713 39.57 47.87 -26.77
C VAL A 713 40.63 48.13 -25.74
N PHE A 714 41.47 49.07 -26.15
CA PHE A 714 42.61 49.62 -25.46
C PHE A 714 42.32 51.05 -25.01
N ASN A 715 42.73 51.42 -23.80
CA ASN A 715 43.08 52.80 -23.49
C ASN A 715 44.02 52.87 -22.29
N MET A 716 45.22 53.42 -22.54
CA MET A 716 46.15 54.06 -21.58
C MET A 716 46.76 53.23 -20.44
N PHE A 717 48.10 53.24 -20.37
CA PHE A 717 48.83 53.09 -19.12
C PHE A 717 48.56 54.32 -18.26
N VAL A 718 47.92 54.14 -17.11
CA VAL A 718 47.60 55.22 -16.19
C VAL A 718 48.24 54.93 -14.85
N THR A 719 48.72 55.97 -14.18
CA THR A 719 49.38 55.82 -12.89
C THR A 719 48.49 56.23 -11.71
N ASN A 720 47.29 56.78 -11.94
CA ASN A 720 46.43 57.37 -10.88
C ASN A 720 44.90 57.31 -11.15
N VAL A 721 44.36 56.25 -11.75
CA VAL A 721 42.90 56.07 -11.91
C VAL A 721 42.39 55.01 -10.94
N ALA A 722 41.45 55.39 -10.07
CA ALA A 722 40.77 54.46 -9.16
C ALA A 722 40.05 53.38 -9.97
N GLY A 723 40.30 52.10 -9.69
CA GLY A 723 39.76 50.97 -10.45
C GLY A 723 40.58 50.52 -11.67
N ALA A 724 41.69 51.18 -12.00
CA ALA A 724 42.63 50.64 -12.98
C ALA A 724 43.35 49.41 -12.40
N LEU A 725 43.41 48.33 -13.18
CA LEU A 725 43.96 47.03 -12.75
C LEU A 725 45.48 47.09 -12.59
N GLU A 726 46.04 46.31 -11.67
CA GLU A 726 47.49 46.14 -11.54
C GLU A 726 48.09 45.49 -12.79
N ASN A 727 49.26 45.99 -13.21
CA ASN A 727 50.05 45.42 -14.29
C ASN A 727 51.11 44.47 -13.72
N PRO A 728 51.02 43.16 -13.97
CA PRO A 728 51.99 42.20 -13.43
C PRO A 728 53.38 42.31 -14.08
N ALA A 729 53.54 43.13 -15.12
CA ALA A 729 54.79 43.34 -15.86
C ALA A 729 55.48 44.70 -15.59
N GLY A 730 54.94 45.56 -14.71
CA GLY A 730 55.52 46.89 -14.42
C GLY A 730 54.73 47.69 -13.37
N GLU A 731 55.12 48.94 -13.11
CA GLU A 731 54.47 49.78 -12.07
C GLU A 731 53.21 50.54 -12.54
N ASP A 732 52.88 50.50 -13.84
CA ASP A 732 51.70 51.17 -14.41
C ASP A 732 50.39 50.41 -14.11
N ARG A 733 49.24 51.07 -14.26
CA ARG A 733 47.90 50.44 -14.13
C ARG A 733 47.20 50.33 -15.48
N LEU A 734 46.33 49.34 -15.60
CA LEU A 734 45.70 48.91 -16.85
C LEU A 734 44.20 49.27 -16.89
N ILE A 735 43.77 49.82 -18.02
CA ILE A 735 42.35 49.98 -18.37
C ILE A 735 42.14 49.38 -19.77
N GLY A 736 41.26 48.40 -19.86
CA GLY A 736 40.97 47.71 -21.12
C GLY A 736 40.11 46.49 -20.89
N GLY A 737 39.85 45.76 -21.98
CA GLY A 737 39.11 44.51 -21.95
C GLY A 737 38.33 44.28 -23.25
N TRP A 738 37.21 43.56 -23.13
CA TRP A 738 36.27 43.31 -24.21
C TRP A 738 35.10 44.28 -24.13
N TRP A 739 34.68 44.82 -25.28
CA TRP A 739 33.50 45.66 -25.38
C TRP A 739 32.66 45.32 -26.61
N GLY A 740 31.40 45.70 -26.59
CA GLY A 740 30.51 45.60 -27.74
C GLY A 740 29.39 46.61 -27.65
N THR A 741 28.88 47.07 -28.80
CA THR A 741 27.86 48.11 -28.86
C THR A 741 26.61 47.75 -28.04
N ASN A 742 26.17 46.50 -28.11
CA ASN A 742 24.99 46.01 -27.38
C ASN A 742 25.32 44.93 -26.34
N HIS A 743 26.26 44.04 -26.65
CA HIS A 743 26.71 42.99 -25.74
C HIS A 743 28.13 42.53 -26.05
N VAL A 744 28.76 41.88 -25.08
CA VAL A 744 30.00 41.11 -25.16
C VAL A 744 29.64 39.65 -24.96
N GLU A 745 30.11 38.74 -25.83
CA GLU A 745 29.94 37.30 -25.64
C GLU A 745 31.30 36.60 -25.63
N LEU A 746 31.56 35.83 -24.58
CA LEU A 746 32.81 35.12 -24.32
C LEU A 746 32.51 33.63 -24.09
N ASP A 747 33.27 32.75 -24.73
CA ASP A 747 33.15 31.29 -24.60
C ASP A 747 34.26 30.77 -23.70
N ALA A 748 33.90 30.46 -22.45
CA ALA A 748 34.80 30.00 -21.40
C ALA A 748 34.67 28.47 -21.24
N ASN A 749 35.70 27.74 -21.62
CA ASN A 749 35.72 26.28 -21.56
C ASN A 749 36.63 25.78 -20.43
N ILE A 750 36.02 25.14 -19.43
CA ILE A 750 36.69 24.45 -18.33
C ILE A 750 36.88 22.97 -18.72
N THR A 751 38.09 22.60 -19.09
CA THR A 751 38.39 21.34 -19.81
C THR A 751 38.73 20.17 -18.90
N ASP A 752 39.05 20.40 -17.63
CA ASP A 752 39.44 19.34 -16.69
C ASP A 752 38.25 18.67 -15.98
N GLY A 753 37.03 19.15 -16.27
CA GLY A 753 35.81 18.63 -15.68
C GLY A 753 35.67 18.91 -14.18
N LYS A 754 36.47 19.80 -13.58
CA LYS A 754 36.33 20.22 -12.19
C LYS A 754 35.59 21.56 -12.10
N VAL A 755 35.10 21.88 -10.89
CA VAL A 755 34.53 23.20 -10.61
C VAL A 755 35.67 24.16 -10.31
N HIS A 756 35.66 25.32 -10.97
CA HIS A 756 36.62 26.40 -10.80
C HIS A 756 35.90 27.72 -10.55
N ARG A 757 36.50 28.63 -9.80
CA ARG A 757 35.95 29.97 -9.59
C ARG A 757 36.35 30.85 -10.76
N LEU A 758 35.35 31.48 -11.38
CA LEU A 758 35.51 32.45 -12.46
C LEU A 758 34.95 33.79 -12.00
N SER A 759 35.80 34.80 -11.98
CA SER A 759 35.44 36.16 -11.59
C SER A 759 35.60 37.11 -12.77
N LEU A 760 34.55 37.86 -13.07
CA LEU A 760 34.56 38.92 -14.08
C LEU A 760 34.80 40.26 -13.39
N TYR A 761 35.71 41.07 -13.93
CA TYR A 761 35.96 42.42 -13.45
C TYR A 761 35.37 43.46 -14.39
N PHE A 762 34.72 44.46 -13.81
CA PHE A 762 34.07 45.56 -14.50
C PHE A 762 34.62 46.89 -13.99
N HIS A 763 34.98 47.80 -14.91
CA HIS A 763 35.41 49.16 -14.56
C HIS A 763 34.86 50.19 -15.55
N ASP A 764 34.03 51.12 -15.07
CA ASP A 764 33.50 52.24 -15.86
C ASP A 764 34.40 53.47 -15.74
N TYR A 765 35.57 53.41 -16.35
CA TYR A 765 36.54 54.52 -16.33
C TYR A 765 35.99 55.81 -16.95
N SER A 766 35.07 55.67 -17.92
CA SER A 766 34.46 56.78 -18.65
C SER A 766 33.32 57.46 -17.88
N ARG A 767 32.95 56.94 -16.70
CA ARG A 767 31.88 57.45 -15.84
C ARG A 767 30.56 57.65 -16.59
N GLN A 768 30.17 56.64 -17.37
CA GLN A 768 28.92 56.64 -18.13
C GLN A 768 27.74 56.03 -17.35
N GLU A 769 27.92 55.77 -16.05
CA GLU A 769 26.93 55.14 -15.16
C GLU A 769 26.42 53.80 -15.75
N ARG A 770 27.35 52.98 -16.26
CA ARG A 770 27.00 51.74 -16.94
C ARG A 770 26.24 50.77 -16.02
N ARG A 771 25.18 50.17 -16.57
CA ARG A 771 24.45 49.05 -15.99
C ARG A 771 24.42 47.92 -17.01
N GLN A 772 24.76 46.71 -16.60
CA GLN A 772 24.95 45.58 -17.52
C GLN A 772 24.29 44.32 -16.97
N ARG A 773 23.71 43.49 -17.84
CA ARG A 773 23.24 42.16 -17.48
C ARG A 773 24.27 41.11 -17.87
N VAL A 774 24.73 40.32 -16.92
CA VAL A 774 25.62 39.18 -17.13
C VAL A 774 24.78 37.90 -17.10
N GLU A 775 24.79 37.15 -18.19
CA GLU A 775 24.12 35.86 -18.36
C GLU A 775 25.20 34.79 -18.56
N LEU A 776 25.21 33.75 -17.72
CA LEU A 776 26.01 32.54 -17.93
C LEU A 776 25.09 31.50 -18.54
N LEU A 777 25.44 30.95 -19.70
CA LEU A 777 24.65 29.95 -20.41
C LEU A 777 25.47 28.68 -20.61
N ASP A 778 24.78 27.54 -20.67
CA ASP A 778 25.38 26.31 -21.16
C ASP A 778 25.71 26.50 -22.66
N ALA A 779 26.97 26.31 -23.05
CA ALA A 779 27.39 26.58 -24.42
C ALA A 779 26.78 25.62 -25.45
N VAL A 780 26.28 24.45 -25.02
CA VAL A 780 25.68 23.42 -25.86
C VAL A 780 24.17 23.62 -25.94
N THR A 781 23.48 23.70 -24.81
CA THR A 781 22.01 23.78 -24.77
C THR A 781 21.48 25.21 -24.86
N ARG A 782 22.35 26.22 -24.68
CA ARG A 782 22.00 27.65 -24.57
C ARG A 782 21.04 27.97 -23.42
N SER A 783 20.89 27.07 -22.46
CA SER A 783 20.07 27.30 -21.27
C SER A 783 20.80 28.26 -20.33
N VAL A 784 20.07 29.23 -19.77
CA VAL A 784 20.63 30.17 -18.79
C VAL A 784 20.90 29.43 -17.49
N LEU A 785 22.16 29.46 -17.06
CA LEU A 785 22.65 28.87 -15.81
C LEU A 785 22.55 29.87 -14.64
N ASP A 786 22.89 31.14 -14.87
CA ASP A 786 22.65 32.24 -13.94
C ASP A 786 22.54 33.58 -14.69
N THR A 787 21.84 34.55 -14.10
CA THR A 787 21.73 35.92 -14.64
C THR A 787 21.81 36.97 -13.54
N ARG A 788 22.58 38.04 -13.75
CA ARG A 788 22.77 39.13 -12.79
C ARG A 788 22.82 40.49 -13.47
N VAL A 789 22.36 41.53 -12.76
CA VAL A 789 22.56 42.92 -13.17
C VAL A 789 23.71 43.49 -12.35
N VAL A 790 24.69 44.07 -13.03
CA VAL A 790 25.90 44.66 -12.46
C VAL A 790 25.88 46.16 -12.75
N GLU A 791 26.03 46.96 -11.70
CA GLU A 791 26.02 48.43 -11.70
C GLU A 791 26.98 48.97 -10.61
N GLY A 792 27.28 50.27 -10.60
CA GLY A 792 28.11 50.91 -9.57
C GLY A 792 29.56 50.40 -9.54
N PHE A 793 30.20 50.35 -10.72
CA PHE A 793 31.56 49.85 -10.91
C PHE A 793 32.51 50.93 -11.48
N GLU A 794 32.26 52.20 -11.15
CA GLU A 794 33.10 53.35 -11.53
C GLU A 794 34.51 53.29 -10.94
N THR A 795 34.68 52.55 -9.84
CA THR A 795 35.98 52.31 -9.17
C THR A 795 36.44 50.86 -9.26
N GLY A 796 35.75 50.03 -10.05
CA GLY A 796 36.02 48.60 -10.16
C GLY A 796 35.08 47.72 -9.36
N LYS A 797 34.64 46.60 -9.95
CA LYS A 797 33.82 45.57 -9.29
C LYS A 797 34.10 44.19 -9.87
N TYR A 798 34.28 43.20 -8.99
CA TYR A 798 34.30 41.78 -9.36
C TYR A 798 32.93 41.16 -9.18
N VAL A 799 32.58 40.22 -10.06
CA VAL A 799 31.40 39.37 -9.94
C VAL A 799 31.82 37.93 -10.19
N SER A 800 31.57 37.05 -9.22
CA SER A 800 32.20 35.73 -9.16
C SER A 800 31.18 34.60 -9.21
N TRP A 801 31.51 33.53 -9.94
CA TRP A 801 30.76 32.28 -10.02
C TRP A 801 31.69 31.08 -9.84
N ASP A 802 31.18 30.00 -9.28
CA ASP A 802 31.81 28.69 -9.35
C ASP A 802 31.25 27.96 -10.59
N VAL A 803 32.09 27.66 -11.57
CA VAL A 803 31.75 27.17 -12.91
C VAL A 803 32.40 25.83 -13.25
N GLN A 804 31.74 25.01 -14.08
CA GLN A 804 32.23 23.72 -14.58
C GLN A 804 31.75 23.51 -16.01
N GLY A 805 32.56 22.88 -16.86
CA GLY A 805 32.23 22.64 -18.26
C GLY A 805 32.36 23.90 -19.14
N ARG A 806 31.72 23.90 -20.31
CA ARG A 806 31.82 24.99 -21.30
C ARG A 806 30.68 25.99 -21.13
N VAL A 807 30.99 27.15 -20.54
CA VAL A 807 30.05 28.22 -20.24
C VAL A 807 30.20 29.35 -21.24
N LEU A 808 29.08 29.77 -21.80
CA LEU A 808 28.98 30.98 -22.61
C LEU A 808 28.60 32.15 -21.69
N ILE A 809 29.44 33.19 -21.65
CA ILE A 809 29.22 34.39 -20.84
C ILE A 809 28.75 35.49 -21.78
N ARG A 810 27.54 35.99 -21.57
CA ARG A 810 26.98 37.12 -22.31
C ARG A 810 26.78 38.31 -21.37
N VAL A 811 27.46 39.42 -21.65
CA VAL A 811 27.30 40.69 -20.93
C VAL A 811 26.60 41.68 -21.84
N ALA A 812 25.33 41.97 -21.59
CA ALA A 812 24.52 42.91 -22.35
C ALA A 812 24.43 44.28 -21.65
N SER A 813 24.53 45.37 -22.41
CA SER A 813 24.31 46.70 -21.84
C SER A 813 22.82 46.92 -21.57
N LEU A 814 22.52 47.58 -20.45
CA LEU A 814 21.18 48.06 -20.09
C LEU A 814 21.09 49.59 -20.17
N THR A 815 22.14 50.27 -20.64
CA THR A 815 22.17 51.71 -20.88
C THR A 815 22.61 52.00 -22.32
N GLU A 816 22.62 53.27 -22.74
CA GLU A 816 23.11 53.66 -24.07
C GLU A 816 24.64 53.52 -24.22
N ALA A 817 25.35 53.34 -23.11
CA ALA A 817 26.78 53.09 -23.12
C ALA A 817 27.08 51.64 -23.58
N PRO A 818 28.18 51.40 -24.32
CA PRO A 818 28.52 50.05 -24.75
C PRO A 818 28.79 49.09 -23.59
N ALA A 819 28.52 47.81 -23.81
CA ALA A 819 28.83 46.75 -22.86
C ALA A 819 30.35 46.55 -22.76
N LEU A 820 30.87 46.28 -21.56
CA LEU A 820 32.28 46.01 -21.30
C LEU A 820 32.48 44.92 -20.24
N VAL A 821 33.58 44.19 -20.38
CA VAL A 821 34.19 43.31 -19.37
C VAL A 821 35.69 43.59 -19.39
N SER A 822 36.26 43.98 -18.25
CA SER A 822 37.63 44.46 -18.18
C SER A 822 38.67 43.35 -17.98
N ALA A 823 38.34 42.31 -17.22
CA ALA A 823 39.22 41.15 -17.02
C ALA A 823 38.46 39.91 -16.55
N ILE A 824 39.12 38.75 -16.67
CA ILE A 824 38.66 37.47 -16.10
C ILE A 824 39.75 36.92 -15.18
N PHE A 825 39.34 36.44 -14.01
CA PHE A 825 40.20 35.80 -13.02
C PHE A 825 39.71 34.38 -12.72
N LEU A 826 40.65 33.49 -12.44
CA LEU A 826 40.42 32.08 -12.15
C LEU A 826 41.06 31.68 -10.84
N ASP A 827 40.27 31.06 -9.98
CA ASP A 827 40.67 30.62 -8.65
C ASP A 827 40.06 29.24 -8.34
N THR A 828 40.53 28.61 -7.27
CA THR A 828 39.94 27.39 -6.74
C THR A 828 38.76 27.74 -5.82
N PRO A 829 37.55 27.16 -5.98
CA PRO A 829 36.38 27.45 -5.14
C PRO A 829 36.57 27.10 -3.66
N ALA A 830 35.94 27.88 -2.78
CA ALA A 830 35.88 27.61 -1.35
C ALA A 830 34.79 26.58 -0.99
N ASN A 831 35.02 25.78 0.07
CA ASN A 831 34.08 24.75 0.53
C ASN A 831 32.81 25.38 1.15
N LEU A 832 31.62 24.95 0.71
CA LEU A 832 30.34 25.34 1.31
C LEU A 832 30.30 24.97 2.80
N PRO A 833 29.70 25.82 3.66
CA PRO A 833 29.55 25.49 5.08
C PRO A 833 28.54 24.35 5.30
N ALA A 834 28.79 23.50 6.30
CA ALA A 834 27.89 22.44 6.73
C ALA A 834 27.17 22.79 8.03
N ILE A 835 25.85 22.53 8.10
CA ILE A 835 25.01 22.64 9.30
C ILE A 835 24.78 21.25 9.89
N ARG A 836 25.00 21.08 11.20
CA ARG A 836 24.74 19.84 11.94
C ARG A 836 24.05 20.12 13.29
N PRO A 837 23.19 19.23 13.80
CA PRO A 837 22.68 18.02 13.15
C PRO A 837 21.78 18.34 11.95
N LEU A 838 21.37 17.32 11.19
CA LEU A 838 20.53 17.50 10.01
C LEU A 838 19.09 17.92 10.41
N PRO A 839 18.33 18.58 9.52
CA PRO A 839 17.01 19.12 9.85
C PRO A 839 16.04 18.04 10.35
N GLY A 840 15.15 18.36 11.30
CA GLY A 840 14.22 17.38 11.88
C GLY A 840 13.54 17.84 13.17
N SER A 841 12.78 16.94 13.80
CA SER A 841 12.11 17.17 15.10
C SER A 841 12.99 16.72 16.27
N TYR A 842 13.13 17.60 17.25
CA TYR A 842 13.96 17.38 18.43
C TYR A 842 13.17 17.69 19.70
N PRO A 843 13.34 16.94 20.79
CA PRO A 843 12.56 17.08 22.03
C PRO A 843 12.81 18.35 22.84
N GLY A 844 13.84 19.11 22.49
CA GLY A 844 14.35 20.25 23.24
C GLY A 844 15.47 20.91 22.47
N ALA A 845 16.08 21.94 23.05
CA ALA A 845 17.06 22.77 22.36
C ALA A 845 18.18 21.93 21.71
N VAL A 846 18.50 22.22 20.45
CA VAL A 846 19.43 21.44 19.62
C VAL A 846 20.76 22.17 19.49
N PRO A 847 21.91 21.52 19.77
CA PRO A 847 23.21 22.12 19.54
C PRO A 847 23.53 22.13 18.03
N ILE A 848 23.46 23.31 17.42
CA ILE A 848 23.86 23.57 16.04
C ILE A 848 25.38 23.77 15.96
N ILE A 849 26.02 22.96 15.13
CA ILE A 849 27.43 23.00 14.77
C ILE A 849 27.54 23.40 13.31
N LEU A 850 28.29 24.45 13.04
CA LEU A 850 28.62 24.91 11.69
C LEU A 850 30.09 24.58 11.41
N SER A 851 30.41 24.20 10.18
CA SER A 851 31.81 23.94 9.80
C SER A 851 32.04 24.32 8.35
N THR A 852 33.28 24.66 7.99
CA THR A 852 33.72 24.83 6.61
C THR A 852 35.07 24.16 6.46
N GLY A 853 35.32 23.57 5.30
CA GLY A 853 36.63 23.01 4.96
C GLY A 853 37.60 24.05 4.40
N THR A 854 37.28 25.35 4.47
CA THR A 854 38.12 26.42 3.93
C THR A 854 38.98 27.00 5.05
N GLU A 855 40.29 26.75 4.99
CA GLU A 855 41.24 27.23 5.99
C GLU A 855 41.27 28.77 6.07
N GLY A 856 41.29 29.33 7.27
CA GLY A 856 41.28 30.78 7.50
C GLY A 856 39.92 31.48 7.39
N ALA A 857 38.85 30.80 6.94
CA ALA A 857 37.54 31.40 6.75
C ALA A 857 36.72 31.54 8.05
N GLU A 858 36.06 32.67 8.24
CA GLU A 858 35.09 32.93 9.30
C GLU A 858 33.67 32.53 8.86
N LEU A 859 32.93 31.78 9.67
CA LEU A 859 31.53 31.45 9.42
C LEU A 859 30.58 32.47 10.06
N ARG A 860 29.59 32.93 9.30
CA ARG A 860 28.50 33.81 9.75
C ARG A 860 27.16 33.13 9.55
N TYR A 861 26.22 33.28 10.48
CA TYR A 861 24.93 32.56 10.43
C TYR A 861 23.74 33.38 10.96
N THR A 862 22.55 32.90 10.62
CA THR A 862 21.24 33.37 11.10
C THR A 862 20.36 32.17 11.47
N THR A 863 19.36 32.35 12.32
CA THR A 863 18.44 31.26 12.78
C THR A 863 16.98 31.51 12.45
N ASP A 864 16.69 32.65 11.83
CA ASP A 864 15.37 33.12 11.41
C ASP A 864 15.15 32.99 9.89
N GLY A 865 16.14 32.47 9.16
CA GLY A 865 16.11 32.30 7.70
C GLY A 865 16.58 33.50 6.87
N SER A 866 17.04 34.60 7.49
CA SER A 866 17.63 35.75 6.78
C SER A 866 19.03 35.43 6.21
N GLU A 867 19.48 36.12 5.14
CA GLU A 867 20.80 35.84 4.53
C GLU A 867 21.97 36.31 5.42
N PRO A 868 23.02 35.49 5.63
CA PRO A 868 24.17 35.90 6.44
C PRO A 868 25.03 36.98 5.77
N THR A 869 25.31 38.04 6.50
CA THR A 869 26.20 39.17 6.15
C THR A 869 27.49 39.15 6.99
N PRO A 870 28.52 39.95 6.67
CA PRO A 870 29.71 40.10 7.54
C PRO A 870 29.38 40.51 8.98
N ASP A 871 28.26 41.22 9.18
CA ASP A 871 27.78 41.67 10.49
C ASP A 871 26.91 40.63 11.22
N SER A 872 26.53 39.54 10.55
CA SER A 872 25.75 38.47 11.16
C SER A 872 26.53 37.73 12.25
N ALA A 873 25.84 36.95 13.07
CA ALA A 873 26.43 36.23 14.19
C ALA A 873 27.60 35.35 13.72
N ARG A 874 28.79 35.57 14.29
CA ARG A 874 29.98 34.76 13.99
C ARG A 874 29.89 33.43 14.70
N PHE A 875 30.05 32.34 13.95
CA PHE A 875 30.18 31.02 14.53
C PHE A 875 31.60 30.85 15.09
N ILE A 876 31.70 30.93 16.42
CA ILE A 876 32.94 30.72 17.18
C ILE A 876 32.91 29.41 17.99
N ARG A 877 31.72 28.86 18.22
CA ARG A 877 31.45 27.59 18.92
C ARG A 877 30.02 27.13 18.61
N PRO A 878 29.68 25.84 18.84
CA PRO A 878 28.31 25.37 18.73
C PRO A 878 27.32 26.23 19.54
N PHE A 879 26.12 26.46 19.00
CA PHE A 879 25.05 27.22 19.67
C PHE A 879 23.78 26.39 19.81
N LEU A 880 22.96 26.65 20.83
CA LEU A 880 21.69 25.96 21.04
C LEU A 880 20.56 26.66 20.27
N LEU A 881 19.89 25.92 19.40
CA LEU A 881 18.64 26.32 18.78
C LEU A 881 17.49 25.86 19.67
N THR A 882 16.89 26.80 20.40
CA THR A 882 15.91 26.52 21.47
C THR A 882 14.46 26.58 21.01
N ALA A 883 14.20 27.06 19.79
CA ALA A 883 12.89 27.17 19.18
C ALA A 883 12.96 26.73 17.72
N THR A 884 11.82 26.30 17.18
CA THR A 884 11.66 25.99 15.76
C THR A 884 12.12 27.15 14.88
N GLY A 885 12.93 26.87 13.85
CA GLY A 885 13.51 27.92 13.00
C GLY A 885 14.34 27.38 11.83
N VAL A 886 14.82 28.31 10.98
CA VAL A 886 15.66 28.02 9.80
C VAL A 886 17.06 28.58 10.01
N VAL A 887 18.07 27.71 10.05
CA VAL A 887 19.47 28.09 10.15
C VAL A 887 20.05 28.33 8.77
N LYS A 888 20.61 29.50 8.50
CA LYS A 888 21.44 29.78 7.31
C LYS A 888 22.88 30.12 7.70
N VAL A 889 23.87 29.71 6.89
CA VAL A 889 25.31 29.94 7.16
C VAL A 889 26.11 30.21 5.89
N ARG A 890 27.11 31.09 5.99
CA ARG A 890 28.02 31.46 4.90
C ARG A 890 29.46 31.70 5.41
N ALA A 891 30.48 31.38 4.61
CA ALA A 891 31.89 31.62 4.93
C ALA A 891 32.38 32.96 4.38
N PHE A 892 33.23 33.65 5.15
CA PHE A 892 33.83 34.96 4.86
C PHE A 892 35.34 34.93 5.11
N LEU A 893 36.11 35.69 4.33
CA LEU A 893 37.54 35.91 4.56
C LEU A 893 37.81 37.41 4.51
N ASN A 894 38.46 37.97 5.53
CA ASN A 894 38.74 39.41 5.64
C ASN A 894 37.50 40.33 5.45
N GLY A 895 36.32 39.84 5.86
CA GLY A 895 35.05 40.57 5.73
C GLY A 895 34.33 40.39 4.39
N GLU A 896 34.91 39.66 3.44
CA GLU A 896 34.31 39.41 2.12
C GLU A 896 33.71 38.00 2.02
N PRO A 897 32.58 37.81 1.31
CA PRO A 897 31.95 36.50 1.18
C PRO A 897 32.80 35.53 0.36
N LEU A 898 33.26 34.45 1.00
CA LEU A 898 34.16 33.47 0.42
C LEU A 898 33.41 32.28 -0.22
N SER A 899 32.23 31.93 0.30
CA SER A 899 31.38 30.82 -0.18
C SER A 899 29.96 31.27 -0.55
N GLY A 900 29.14 30.36 -1.12
CA GLY A 900 27.67 30.47 -1.12
C GLY A 900 27.04 30.20 0.27
N THR A 901 25.70 30.31 0.36
CA THR A 901 24.91 30.11 1.61
C THR A 901 24.35 28.69 1.72
N ALA A 902 24.49 28.04 2.88
CA ALA A 902 23.78 26.79 3.24
C ALA A 902 22.57 27.06 4.17
N SER A 903 21.51 26.25 4.11
CA SER A 903 20.21 26.47 4.81
C SER A 903 19.60 25.16 5.37
N SER A 904 18.96 25.16 6.55
CA SER A 904 18.31 23.96 7.19
C SER A 904 17.19 24.31 8.20
N SER A 905 16.11 23.51 8.26
CA SER A 905 14.92 23.73 9.13
C SER A 905 14.82 22.76 10.34
N PHE A 906 14.44 23.25 11.53
CA PHE A 906 14.36 22.43 12.76
C PHE A 906 13.05 22.63 13.52
N LEU A 907 12.49 21.57 14.11
CA LEU A 907 11.31 21.57 15.01
C LEU A 907 11.73 21.19 16.45
N ILE A 908 11.37 21.97 17.47
CA ILE A 908 11.83 21.78 18.86
C ILE A 908 10.66 21.57 19.86
N GLY A 909 10.50 20.38 20.48
CA GLY A 909 9.58 20.14 21.62
C GLY A 909 8.99 18.74 21.92
N GLU A 910 9.19 17.65 21.14
CA GLU A 910 8.51 16.34 21.37
C GLU A 910 9.45 15.15 21.72
N ARG A 911 9.12 14.34 22.75
CA ARG A 911 9.94 13.23 23.33
C ARG A 911 9.30 11.84 23.17
N ILE A 912 9.98 10.79 22.63
CA ILE A 912 10.05 9.35 23.07
C ILE A 912 11.21 8.57 22.32
N GLY A 913 11.96 7.66 22.98
CA GLY A 913 12.69 6.53 22.34
C GLY A 913 13.69 5.68 23.19
N GLY A 914 13.59 4.33 23.17
CA GLY A 914 14.67 3.33 23.47
C GLY A 914 14.28 1.94 24.10
N ILE A 915 14.36 0.82 23.33
CA ILE A 915 14.54 -0.65 23.66
C ILE A 915 16.05 -1.09 23.75
N GLY A 916 16.51 -2.31 24.15
CA GLY A 916 17.95 -2.69 24.37
C GLY A 916 18.53 -3.92 23.59
N PHE A 917 19.78 -4.36 23.88
CA PHE A 917 20.51 -5.43 23.13
C PHE A 917 19.93 -6.85 23.29
N VAL A 918 19.95 -7.63 22.22
CA VAL A 918 19.42 -8.99 22.12
C VAL A 918 20.52 -10.04 22.02
N GLN A 919 21.28 -10.08 20.92
CA GLN A 919 22.29 -11.13 20.66
C GLN A 919 23.34 -10.72 19.62
N GLU A 920 24.42 -11.50 19.54
CA GLU A 920 25.38 -11.49 18.43
C GLU A 920 25.15 -12.73 17.55
N ASP A 921 25.19 -12.59 16.23
CA ASP A 921 24.94 -13.69 15.29
C ASP A 921 26.00 -13.73 14.18
N SER A 922 26.75 -14.83 14.08
CA SER A 922 27.75 -15.07 13.02
C SER A 922 27.34 -16.17 12.04
N GLY A 923 26.23 -16.87 12.28
CA GLY A 923 25.78 -18.00 11.47
C GLY A 923 25.04 -17.56 10.21
N THR A 924 24.30 -16.45 10.31
CA THR A 924 23.47 -15.94 9.21
C THR A 924 24.30 -15.37 8.03
N GLN A 925 25.52 -14.89 8.30
CA GLN A 925 26.41 -14.23 7.31
C GLN A 925 25.65 -13.22 6.45
N GLY A 926 25.94 -13.11 5.15
CA GLY A 926 25.25 -12.17 4.26
C GLY A 926 23.85 -12.60 3.83
N SER A 927 23.38 -13.78 4.25
CA SER A 927 22.08 -14.36 3.89
C SER A 927 21.02 -13.96 4.94
N TRP A 928 20.80 -12.65 5.08
CA TRP A 928 20.02 -12.04 6.14
C TRP A 928 18.56 -12.55 6.22
N SER A 929 17.93 -12.92 5.10
CA SER A 929 16.57 -13.46 5.06
C SER A 929 16.57 -15.01 5.09
N PRO A 930 15.66 -15.67 5.84
CA PRO A 930 14.50 -15.10 6.54
C PRO A 930 14.79 -14.69 7.99
N THR A 931 16.04 -14.67 8.44
CA THR A 931 16.40 -14.43 9.85
C THR A 931 16.14 -12.99 10.32
N TYR A 932 16.47 -12.00 9.50
CA TYR A 932 16.29 -10.56 9.72
C TYR A 932 15.60 -9.91 8.52
N GLY A 933 15.19 -8.65 8.64
CA GLY A 933 14.72 -7.84 7.51
C GLY A 933 13.27 -8.06 7.09
N GLN A 934 12.45 -8.67 7.95
CA GLN A 934 11.03 -8.93 7.68
C GLN A 934 10.17 -7.65 7.64
N GLU A 935 10.60 -6.58 8.33
CA GLU A 935 9.91 -5.29 8.35
C GLU A 935 10.61 -4.23 7.48
N GLY A 936 11.83 -4.49 7.03
CA GLY A 936 12.59 -3.60 6.15
C GLY A 936 14.10 -3.77 6.30
N PHE A 937 14.88 -3.19 5.39
CA PHE A 937 16.33 -3.25 5.41
C PHE A 937 16.99 -2.07 4.69
N PHE A 938 18.24 -1.78 5.06
CA PHE A 938 19.07 -0.76 4.44
C PHE A 938 20.51 -1.25 4.25
N MET A 939 21.05 -1.15 3.04
CA MET A 939 22.43 -1.51 2.71
C MET A 939 23.17 -0.30 2.12
N PRO A 940 24.22 0.23 2.78
CA PRO A 940 24.96 1.38 2.30
C PRO A 940 25.55 1.14 0.90
N GLY A 941 25.24 2.02 -0.05
CA GLY A 941 25.73 1.90 -1.43
C GLY A 941 25.09 0.77 -2.24
N ALA A 942 23.98 0.18 -1.77
CA ALA A 942 23.25 -0.87 -2.45
C ALA A 942 21.73 -0.74 -2.24
N ASN A 943 21.01 -1.86 -2.11
CA ASN A 943 19.56 -1.91 -2.04
C ASN A 943 19.03 -1.56 -0.64
N TRP A 944 17.83 -0.98 -0.60
CA TRP A 944 17.11 -0.74 0.64
C TRP A 944 15.60 -0.79 0.38
N SER A 945 14.84 -1.15 1.41
CA SER A 945 13.38 -1.12 1.44
C SER A 945 12.97 -0.87 2.88
N LEU A 946 12.61 0.37 3.18
CA LEU A 946 12.21 0.81 4.52
C LEU A 946 10.74 1.24 4.51
N PRO A 947 9.96 0.91 5.56
CA PRO A 947 8.65 1.52 5.77
C PRO A 947 8.75 3.04 5.83
N PHE A 948 7.72 3.75 5.38
CA PHE A 948 7.70 5.22 5.44
C PHE A 948 7.81 5.77 6.88
N SER A 949 7.51 4.94 7.89
CA SER A 949 7.62 5.29 9.31
C SER A 949 9.04 5.18 9.86
N ILE A 950 10.04 4.77 9.08
CA ILE A 950 11.40 4.50 9.58
C ILE A 950 12.47 5.18 8.71
N GLU A 951 13.35 5.96 9.33
CA GLU A 951 14.48 6.64 8.68
C GLU A 951 15.82 6.13 9.22
N VAL A 952 16.82 5.99 8.33
CA VAL A 952 18.20 5.64 8.67
C VAL A 952 19.15 6.65 8.03
N GLN A 953 20.04 7.24 8.82
CA GLN A 953 20.99 8.26 8.35
C GLN A 953 22.39 8.06 8.96
N SER A 954 23.42 8.08 8.12
CA SER A 954 24.82 8.04 8.56
C SER A 954 25.41 9.45 8.72
N LEU A 955 26.07 9.68 9.86
CA LEU A 955 26.81 10.89 10.23
C LEU A 955 28.30 10.53 10.37
N GLY A 956 29.10 10.88 9.36
CA GLY A 956 30.55 10.67 9.35
C GLY A 956 31.00 9.32 8.78
N GLY A 957 30.08 8.46 8.34
CA GLY A 957 30.39 7.22 7.63
C GLY A 957 30.27 7.42 6.13
N LEU A 958 31.36 7.24 5.39
CA LEU A 958 31.39 7.29 3.92
C LEU A 958 30.95 5.95 3.34
N ILE A 959 30.31 5.95 2.17
CA ILE A 959 30.04 4.68 1.48
C ILE A 959 31.35 4.16 0.87
N TYR A 960 31.65 2.90 1.13
CA TYR A 960 32.69 2.16 0.42
C TYR A 960 32.07 0.92 -0.19
N LEU A 961 32.34 0.76 -1.49
CA LEU A 961 31.93 -0.39 -2.26
C LEU A 961 33.19 -1.20 -2.54
N TRP A 962 33.39 -2.30 -1.81
CA TRP A 962 34.51 -3.20 -2.10
C TRP A 962 34.23 -4.04 -3.34
N ASN A 963 32.99 -4.52 -3.49
CA ASN A 963 32.58 -5.31 -4.63
C ASN A 963 31.07 -5.20 -4.86
N ASP A 964 30.69 -4.71 -6.04
CA ASP A 964 29.31 -4.50 -6.47
C ASP A 964 28.66 -5.76 -7.05
N ASN A 965 29.43 -6.82 -7.29
CA ASN A 965 28.92 -8.07 -7.83
C ASN A 965 29.80 -9.24 -7.37
N THR A 966 29.35 -9.94 -6.33
CA THR A 966 30.02 -11.13 -5.81
C THR A 966 29.02 -12.23 -5.48
N ARG A 967 29.52 -13.47 -5.40
CA ARG A 967 28.75 -14.64 -4.95
C ARG A 967 29.21 -15.16 -3.58
N GLU A 968 30.11 -14.46 -2.90
CA GLU A 968 30.59 -14.87 -1.57
C GLU A 968 29.47 -14.79 -0.52
N ALA A 969 29.24 -15.87 0.23
CA ALA A 969 28.15 -15.97 1.21
C ALA A 969 28.19 -14.90 2.32
N ARG A 970 29.38 -14.36 2.62
CA ARG A 970 29.59 -13.26 3.57
C ARG A 970 29.20 -11.88 3.03
N ALA A 971 29.03 -11.71 1.72
CA ALA A 971 28.48 -10.48 1.15
C ALA A 971 26.94 -10.48 1.27
N LEU A 972 26.35 -9.31 1.54
CA LEU A 972 24.90 -9.19 1.74
C LEU A 972 24.16 -9.52 0.44
N ALA A 973 23.17 -10.40 0.52
CA ALA A 973 22.24 -10.63 -0.59
C ALA A 973 21.42 -9.36 -0.87
N ARG A 974 21.33 -8.92 -2.12
CA ARG A 974 20.65 -7.66 -2.48
C ARG A 974 19.14 -7.69 -2.24
N THR A 975 18.54 -8.87 -2.30
CA THR A 975 17.14 -9.14 -2.00
C THR A 975 17.02 -10.48 -1.26
N ALA A 976 15.89 -10.69 -0.57
CA ALA A 976 15.65 -11.90 0.22
C ALA A 976 15.87 -13.17 -0.63
N GLY A 977 16.73 -14.08 -0.15
CA GLY A 977 17.04 -15.35 -0.84
C GLY A 977 17.91 -15.24 -2.10
N SER A 978 18.36 -14.05 -2.49
CA SER A 978 19.12 -13.84 -3.74
C SER A 978 20.57 -14.35 -3.68
N GLN A 979 21.07 -14.80 -4.84
CA GLN A 979 22.48 -15.13 -5.08
C GLN A 979 23.31 -13.92 -5.58
N ASP A 980 22.64 -12.80 -5.91
CA ASP A 980 23.28 -11.53 -6.22
C ASP A 980 23.61 -10.80 -4.91
N ARG A 981 24.90 -10.55 -4.68
CA ARG A 981 25.42 -10.06 -3.41
C ARG A 981 26.35 -8.87 -3.60
N VAL A 982 26.37 -8.03 -2.59
CA VAL A 982 27.16 -6.81 -2.54
C VAL A 982 28.00 -6.76 -1.27
N ALA A 983 29.26 -6.39 -1.43
CA ALA A 983 30.17 -6.10 -0.33
C ALA A 983 30.38 -4.58 -0.29
N SER A 984 29.55 -3.91 0.51
CA SER A 984 29.61 -2.47 0.75
C SER A 984 29.43 -2.15 2.22
N ALA A 985 29.84 -0.95 2.63
CA ALA A 985 29.64 -0.44 3.99
C ALA A 985 29.58 1.08 4.03
N TRP A 986 29.01 1.60 5.11
CA TRP A 986 29.49 2.86 5.67
C TRP A 986 30.81 2.62 6.40
N TYR A 987 31.81 3.49 6.21
CA TYR A 987 33.09 3.40 6.90
C TYR A 987 33.63 4.75 7.36
N SER A 988 34.49 4.74 8.38
CA SER A 988 35.27 5.90 8.84
C SER A 988 36.64 5.46 9.34
N SER A 989 37.69 6.24 9.12
CA SER A 989 39.03 5.92 9.60
C SER A 989 39.15 5.88 11.13
N ASP A 990 38.22 6.51 11.86
CA ASP A 990 38.13 6.48 13.32
C ASP A 990 36.72 6.12 13.78
N LYS A 991 35.72 6.99 13.63
CA LYS A 991 34.34 6.72 14.07
C LYS A 991 33.28 7.40 13.22
N PHE A 992 32.06 6.89 13.26
CA PHE A 992 30.86 7.49 12.68
C PHE A 992 29.62 7.14 13.49
N THR A 993 28.52 7.85 13.30
CA THR A 993 27.25 7.62 14.01
C THR A 993 26.14 7.35 13.02
N ILE A 994 25.28 6.37 13.28
CA ILE A 994 24.06 6.13 12.52
C ILE A 994 22.85 6.56 13.34
N ASN A 995 22.06 7.49 12.83
CA ASN A 995 20.76 7.81 13.38
C ASN A 995 19.71 6.87 12.79
N VAL A 996 18.86 6.31 13.65
CA VAL A 996 17.70 5.51 13.25
C VAL A 996 16.47 6.12 13.93
N GLY A 997 15.48 6.53 13.13
CA GLY A 997 14.24 7.14 13.62
C GLY A 997 13.04 6.24 13.36
N PHE A 998 12.28 5.92 14.42
CA PHE A 998 11.00 5.21 14.34
C PHE A 998 9.85 6.21 14.61
N ALA A 999 9.13 6.61 13.56
CA ALA A 999 8.03 7.57 13.63
C ALA A 999 6.72 6.95 14.13
N ASP A 1000 6.53 5.63 13.94
CA ASP A 1000 5.38 4.85 14.45
C ASP A 1000 5.40 4.65 15.97
N GLN A 1001 6.54 4.94 16.62
CA GLN A 1001 6.74 4.75 18.05
C GLN A 1001 6.58 3.28 18.50
N GLU A 1002 6.74 2.28 17.65
CA GLU A 1002 6.73 0.88 18.07
C GLU A 1002 8.15 0.37 18.40
N THR A 1003 8.26 -0.81 19.02
CA THR A 1003 9.58 -1.44 19.27
C THR A 1003 9.90 -2.41 18.14
N HIS A 1004 11.02 -2.18 17.48
CA HIS A 1004 11.49 -2.97 16.34
C HIS A 1004 12.79 -3.68 16.67
N ARG A 1005 12.94 -4.93 16.20
CA ARG A 1005 14.22 -5.63 16.20
C ARG A 1005 15.10 -5.06 15.10
N VAL A 1006 16.27 -4.57 15.47
CA VAL A 1006 17.28 -3.97 14.59
C VAL A 1006 18.55 -4.79 14.62
N ALA A 1007 18.88 -5.45 13.51
CA ALA A 1007 20.11 -6.19 13.33
C ALA A 1007 21.12 -5.37 12.50
N LEU A 1008 22.25 -5.04 13.10
CA LEU A 1008 23.36 -4.30 12.50
C LEU A 1008 24.41 -5.28 11.98
N TYR A 1009 24.65 -5.31 10.68
CA TYR A 1009 25.58 -6.23 10.03
C TYR A 1009 26.98 -5.61 9.82
N PHE A 1010 28.00 -6.38 10.16
CA PHE A 1010 29.41 -6.00 10.07
C PHE A 1010 30.18 -7.05 9.26
N LEU A 1011 31.00 -6.59 8.31
CA LEU A 1011 31.83 -7.44 7.45
C LEU A 1011 33.20 -6.81 7.21
N ASP A 1012 34.25 -7.52 7.64
CA ASP A 1012 35.65 -7.18 7.36
C ASP A 1012 36.05 -7.81 6.01
N TRP A 1013 35.60 -7.20 4.92
CA TRP A 1013 35.69 -7.76 3.57
C TRP A 1013 37.14 -8.04 3.14
N ASP A 1014 38.01 -7.05 3.34
CA ASP A 1014 39.44 -7.09 2.99
C ASP A 1014 40.31 -7.78 4.06
N LYS A 1015 39.70 -8.30 5.13
CA LYS A 1015 40.34 -9.12 6.19
C LYS A 1015 41.50 -8.42 6.90
N THR A 1016 41.33 -7.13 7.20
CA THR A 1016 42.38 -6.30 7.82
C THR A 1016 42.42 -6.40 9.35
N GLY A 1017 41.62 -7.27 9.95
CA GLY A 1017 41.62 -7.52 11.39
C GLY A 1017 40.86 -6.44 12.16
N ARG A 1018 39.73 -5.98 11.60
CA ARG A 1018 38.95 -4.89 12.19
C ARG A 1018 38.32 -5.30 13.53
N SER A 1019 38.41 -4.39 14.49
CA SER A 1019 37.66 -4.41 15.75
C SER A 1019 37.10 -3.02 16.04
N GLN A 1020 35.87 -2.94 16.54
CA GLN A 1020 35.13 -1.69 16.67
C GLN A 1020 34.25 -1.68 17.93
N SER A 1021 34.09 -0.53 18.58
CA SER A 1021 33.04 -0.30 19.58
C SER A 1021 31.75 0.21 18.90
N VAL A 1022 30.60 -0.36 19.27
CA VAL A 1022 29.26 0.01 18.82
C VAL A 1022 28.47 0.47 20.05
N ARG A 1023 28.14 1.76 20.10
CA ARG A 1023 27.49 2.43 21.22
C ARG A 1023 26.14 2.97 20.80
N VAL A 1024 25.07 2.36 21.28
CA VAL A 1024 23.69 2.80 21.04
C VAL A 1024 23.31 3.82 22.10
N LYS A 1025 22.76 4.95 21.68
CA LYS A 1025 22.30 6.04 22.53
C LYS A 1025 20.83 6.34 22.25
N ASN A 1026 20.09 6.68 23.30
CA ASN A 1026 18.71 7.17 23.16
C ASN A 1026 18.69 8.60 22.58
N SER A 1027 17.48 9.14 22.35
CA SER A 1027 17.27 10.51 21.85
C SER A 1027 17.76 11.62 22.79
N SER A 1028 18.04 11.29 24.06
CA SER A 1028 18.61 12.22 25.04
C SER A 1028 20.15 12.20 25.04
N GLY A 1029 20.78 11.32 24.25
CA GLY A 1029 22.22 11.14 24.17
C GLY A 1029 22.80 10.19 25.21
N ASP A 1030 21.97 9.62 26.09
CA ASP A 1030 22.41 8.63 27.06
C ASP A 1030 22.74 7.32 26.35
N VAL A 1031 23.86 6.69 26.72
CA VAL A 1031 24.24 5.38 26.21
C VAL A 1031 23.31 4.33 26.80
N ILE A 1032 22.57 3.64 25.94
CA ILE A 1032 21.68 2.53 26.31
C ILE A 1032 22.34 1.14 26.14
N ASP A 1033 23.37 1.03 25.29
CA ASP A 1033 24.24 -0.15 25.18
C ASP A 1033 25.59 0.23 24.55
N GLU A 1034 26.68 -0.44 24.94
CA GLU A 1034 27.99 -0.32 24.29
C GLU A 1034 28.68 -1.69 24.21
N ARG A 1035 29.12 -2.08 23.02
CA ARG A 1035 29.76 -3.38 22.77
C ARG A 1035 30.98 -3.26 21.88
N THR A 1036 31.92 -4.19 22.02
CA THR A 1036 33.04 -4.34 21.08
C THR A 1036 32.76 -5.51 20.15
N ILE A 1037 32.85 -5.29 18.84
CA ILE A 1037 32.73 -6.32 17.80
C ILE A 1037 34.07 -6.53 17.10
N SER A 1038 34.47 -7.80 16.97
CA SER A 1038 35.69 -8.25 16.28
C SER A 1038 35.45 -9.59 15.57
N ASN A 1039 36.43 -10.06 14.79
CA ASN A 1039 36.39 -11.34 14.07
C ASN A 1039 35.22 -11.47 13.08
N PHE A 1040 34.78 -10.36 12.47
CA PHE A 1040 33.65 -10.32 11.53
C PHE A 1040 34.08 -10.42 10.06
N ALA A 1041 35.18 -11.12 9.76
CA ALA A 1041 35.67 -11.36 8.39
C ALA A 1041 34.73 -12.22 7.53
N ASN A 1042 33.89 -13.03 8.17
CA ASN A 1042 32.85 -13.84 7.53
C ASN A 1042 31.44 -13.26 7.70
N GLY A 1043 31.32 -12.04 8.24
CA GLY A 1043 30.03 -11.44 8.56
C GLY A 1043 29.57 -11.70 9.99
N LYS A 1044 29.01 -10.69 10.64
CA LYS A 1044 28.48 -10.79 12.00
C LYS A 1044 27.42 -9.72 12.27
N TYR A 1045 26.39 -10.05 13.03
CA TYR A 1045 25.34 -9.13 13.45
C TYR A 1045 25.45 -8.76 14.92
N LEU A 1046 25.09 -7.52 15.26
CA LEU A 1046 24.62 -7.15 16.60
C LEU A 1046 23.13 -6.83 16.52
N VAL A 1047 22.33 -7.48 17.34
CA VAL A 1047 20.86 -7.38 17.30
C VAL A 1047 20.36 -6.64 18.53
N TYR A 1048 19.47 -5.68 18.32
CA TYR A 1048 18.84 -4.83 19.33
C TYR A 1048 17.33 -4.85 19.15
N ASP A 1049 16.57 -4.54 20.18
CA ASP A 1049 15.17 -4.10 20.04
C ASP A 1049 15.17 -2.60 20.32
N LEU A 1050 14.70 -1.72 19.42
CA LEU A 1050 14.82 -0.24 19.51
C LEU A 1050 13.47 0.46 19.23
N LYS A 1051 13.30 1.69 19.73
CA LYS A 1051 12.08 2.51 19.56
C LYS A 1051 12.44 4.01 19.54
N GLY A 1052 11.66 4.83 18.83
CA GLY A 1052 11.83 6.28 18.73
C GLY A 1052 13.10 6.70 17.98
N HIS A 1053 13.70 7.85 18.29
CA HIS A 1053 14.98 8.22 17.68
C HIS A 1053 16.17 7.70 18.49
N VAL A 1054 17.05 6.92 17.86
CA VAL A 1054 18.26 6.36 18.47
C VAL A 1054 19.48 6.68 17.61
N SER A 1055 20.64 6.80 18.24
CA SER A 1055 21.91 6.99 17.52
C SER A 1055 22.91 5.90 17.88
N VAL A 1056 23.55 5.32 16.87
CA VAL A 1056 24.50 4.20 16.99
C VAL A 1056 25.88 4.70 16.58
N GLU A 1057 26.72 4.98 17.55
CA GLU A 1057 28.12 5.38 17.34
C GLU A 1057 29.01 4.15 17.14
N ILE A 1058 29.66 4.06 15.99
CA ILE A 1058 30.58 2.97 15.62
C ILE A 1058 31.98 3.56 15.55
N LYS A 1059 32.88 3.07 16.39
CA LYS A 1059 34.25 3.58 16.53
C LYS A 1059 35.27 2.45 16.40
N LYS A 1060 36.31 2.69 15.63
CA LYS A 1060 37.44 1.80 15.42
C LYS A 1060 38.22 1.60 16.72
N ILE A 1061 38.61 0.35 16.95
CA ILE A 1061 39.55 -0.04 18.00
C ILE A 1061 40.85 -0.52 17.32
N THR A 1062 40.77 -1.47 16.39
CA THR A 1062 41.90 -1.98 15.59
C THR A 1062 41.51 -2.19 14.13
N GLY A 1063 42.50 -2.37 13.25
CA GLY A 1063 42.31 -2.49 11.80
C GLY A 1063 42.27 -1.14 11.08
N ASN A 1064 41.92 -1.16 9.79
CA ASN A 1064 42.07 0.00 8.93
C ASN A 1064 41.04 1.11 9.21
N ASN A 1065 39.77 0.73 9.38
CA ASN A 1065 38.65 1.67 9.56
C ASN A 1065 37.49 1.00 10.31
N ALA A 1066 36.59 1.81 10.87
CA ALA A 1066 35.28 1.40 11.34
C ALA A 1066 34.35 1.17 10.14
N VAL A 1067 33.50 0.14 10.17
CA VAL A 1067 32.57 -0.24 9.09
C VAL A 1067 31.20 -0.69 9.64
N LEU A 1068 30.13 -0.43 8.89
CA LEU A 1068 28.79 -1.04 9.05
C LEU A 1068 28.22 -1.34 7.67
N ASN A 1069 27.85 -2.59 7.43
CA ASN A 1069 27.53 -3.12 6.11
C ASN A 1069 26.04 -3.20 5.82
N GLY A 1070 25.18 -3.23 6.83
CA GLY A 1070 23.73 -3.22 6.64
C GLY A 1070 22.94 -3.10 7.94
N ILE A 1071 21.66 -2.74 7.82
CA ILE A 1071 20.71 -2.61 8.93
C ILE A 1071 19.42 -3.32 8.52
N PHE A 1072 18.92 -4.21 9.37
CA PHE A 1072 17.77 -5.06 9.06
C PHE A 1072 16.74 -4.99 10.19
N LEU A 1073 15.47 -4.80 9.83
CA LEU A 1073 14.35 -4.57 10.73
C LEU A 1073 13.44 -5.80 10.79
N GLY A 1074 12.98 -6.16 11.97
CA GLY A 1074 12.04 -7.26 12.19
C GLY A 1074 11.23 -7.09 13.47
N PRO A 1075 10.30 -8.01 13.75
CA PRO A 1075 9.46 -7.92 14.94
C PRO A 1075 10.25 -8.24 16.23
N ALA A 1076 10.07 -7.43 17.28
CA ALA A 1076 10.65 -7.67 18.61
C ALA A 1076 9.70 -8.47 19.55
N PRO A 1077 10.19 -9.44 20.36
CA PRO A 1077 9.42 -10.15 21.38
C PRO A 1077 8.96 -9.21 22.50
N LYS A 1078 7.73 -9.38 22.98
CA LYS A 1078 7.21 -8.63 24.13
C LYS A 1078 7.82 -9.19 25.44
N ALA A 1079 8.34 -8.33 26.30
CA ALA A 1079 9.10 -8.72 27.51
C ALA A 1079 8.30 -9.66 28.45
N GLY A 1080 8.88 -10.84 28.76
CA GLY A 1080 8.42 -11.72 29.86
C GLY A 1080 8.23 -13.23 29.58
N GLY A 1081 8.42 -13.73 28.36
CA GLY A 1081 8.17 -15.15 28.04
C GLY A 1081 9.43 -15.98 27.78
N VAL A 1082 9.54 -17.18 28.38
CA VAL A 1082 10.44 -18.24 27.89
C VAL A 1082 9.79 -18.82 26.63
N GLY A 1083 10.47 -18.72 25.49
CA GLY A 1083 9.98 -19.19 24.20
C GLY A 1083 10.34 -20.65 23.97
N PHE A 1084 9.34 -21.50 23.72
CA PHE A 1084 9.53 -22.84 23.18
C PHE A 1084 9.35 -22.77 21.66
N THR A 1085 10.43 -23.00 20.91
CA THR A 1085 10.35 -23.11 19.44
C THR A 1085 10.49 -24.59 19.08
N PRO A 1086 9.39 -25.29 18.75
CA PRO A 1086 9.51 -26.66 18.27
C PRO A 1086 10.19 -26.65 16.90
N LEU A 1087 11.37 -27.27 16.81
CA LEU A 1087 11.92 -27.72 15.53
C LEU A 1087 11.31 -29.11 15.28
N LEU A 1088 10.58 -29.32 14.19
CA LEU A 1088 10.18 -30.67 13.79
C LEU A 1088 10.94 -31.08 12.53
N LEU A 1089 11.70 -32.18 12.68
CA LEU A 1089 12.32 -33.08 11.70
C LEU A 1089 13.42 -32.51 10.78
N ASP A 1090 14.67 -32.64 11.23
CA ASP A 1090 15.82 -32.89 10.35
C ASP A 1090 15.66 -34.30 9.72
N PRO A 1091 15.79 -34.50 8.40
CA PRO A 1091 15.56 -35.79 7.76
C PRO A 1091 16.74 -36.74 7.98
N HIS A 1092 16.90 -37.20 9.21
CA HIS A 1092 17.68 -38.39 9.54
C HIS A 1092 16.82 -39.33 10.38
N TRP A 1093 16.32 -40.39 9.74
CA TRP A 1093 15.47 -41.42 10.36
C TRP A 1093 16.31 -42.17 11.41
N ASN A 1094 15.98 -42.05 12.73
CA ASN A 1094 16.09 -43.09 13.79
C ASN A 1094 16.37 -42.63 15.27
N THR A 1095 16.26 -41.36 15.70
CA THR A 1095 16.75 -40.99 17.08
C THR A 1095 15.75 -40.42 18.11
N GLY A 1096 14.46 -40.26 17.81
CA GLY A 1096 13.43 -39.79 18.77
C GLY A 1096 13.02 -38.32 18.60
N PHE A 1097 12.36 -37.73 19.60
CA PHE A 1097 11.94 -36.32 19.57
C PHE A 1097 13.12 -35.42 19.96
N CYS A 1098 13.39 -34.37 19.17
CA CYS A 1098 14.42 -33.38 19.46
C CYS A 1098 13.79 -31.97 19.47
N ALA A 1099 14.20 -31.11 20.39
CA ALA A 1099 13.74 -29.72 20.46
C ALA A 1099 14.88 -28.78 20.90
N THR A 1100 14.93 -27.60 20.28
CA THR A 1100 15.81 -26.51 20.70
C THR A 1100 15.07 -25.62 21.70
N LEU A 1101 15.59 -25.52 22.91
CA LEU A 1101 15.08 -24.65 23.94
C LEU A 1101 15.88 -23.35 23.96
N LEU A 1102 15.18 -22.23 24.00
CA LEU A 1102 15.77 -20.90 24.06
C LEU A 1102 15.37 -20.23 25.37
N GLY A 1103 16.36 -19.74 26.10
CA GLY A 1103 16.15 -19.06 27.36
C GLY A 1103 17.36 -18.23 27.73
N VAL A 1104 17.21 -17.38 28.74
CA VAL A 1104 18.28 -16.52 29.23
C VAL A 1104 19.30 -17.38 29.98
N GLY A 1105 20.58 -17.26 29.62
CA GLY A 1105 21.69 -18.00 30.24
C GLY A 1105 21.68 -17.89 31.77
N GLY A 1106 21.84 -19.03 32.45
CA GLY A 1106 21.78 -19.18 33.91
C GLY A 1106 20.41 -19.54 34.47
N THR A 1107 19.32 -19.40 33.70
CA THR A 1107 17.96 -19.73 34.15
C THR A 1107 17.77 -21.25 34.25
N GLU A 1108 17.34 -21.75 35.41
CA GLU A 1108 16.92 -23.17 35.54
C GLU A 1108 15.63 -23.39 34.77
N PHE A 1109 15.55 -24.54 34.11
CA PHE A 1109 14.33 -25.00 33.49
C PHE A 1109 14.10 -26.49 33.77
N VAL A 1110 12.83 -26.87 33.73
CA VAL A 1110 12.39 -28.26 33.77
C VAL A 1110 11.61 -28.53 32.49
N VAL A 1111 12.02 -29.56 31.75
CA VAL A 1111 11.21 -30.17 30.70
C VAL A 1111 10.35 -31.23 31.36
N GLU A 1112 9.04 -31.09 31.27
CA GLU A 1112 8.07 -32.06 31.76
C GLU A 1112 7.38 -32.71 30.57
N ALA A 1113 7.13 -34.02 30.67
CA ALA A 1113 6.42 -34.80 29.68
C ALA A 1113 5.14 -35.39 30.26
N THR A 1114 4.16 -35.62 29.39
CA THR A 1114 2.88 -36.24 29.71
C THR A 1114 2.33 -36.98 28.50
N GLU A 1115 1.51 -38.00 28.73
CA GLU A 1115 0.77 -38.71 27.68
C GLU A 1115 -0.71 -38.27 27.61
N ASP A 1116 -1.21 -37.55 28.62
CA ASP A 1116 -2.63 -37.21 28.79
C ASP A 1116 -2.91 -35.70 28.97
N CYS A 1117 -1.86 -34.86 29.03
CA CYS A 1117 -1.93 -33.41 29.30
C CYS A 1117 -2.42 -33.02 30.70
N GLN A 1118 -2.69 -33.98 31.59
CA GLN A 1118 -3.19 -33.75 32.94
C GLN A 1118 -2.09 -34.01 33.97
N THR A 1119 -1.36 -35.10 33.84
CA THR A 1119 -0.31 -35.50 34.78
C THR A 1119 1.06 -35.27 34.15
N TRP A 1120 1.77 -34.26 34.63
CA TRP A 1120 3.07 -33.85 34.10
C TRP A 1120 4.20 -34.39 34.95
N THR A 1121 5.10 -35.15 34.34
CA THR A 1121 6.25 -35.74 35.01
C THR A 1121 7.54 -35.07 34.54
N PRO A 1122 8.46 -34.69 35.45
CA PRO A 1122 9.74 -34.13 35.07
C PRO A 1122 10.54 -35.13 34.24
N HIS A 1123 10.91 -34.73 33.03
CA HIS A 1123 11.66 -35.53 32.07
C HIS A 1123 13.13 -35.10 32.00
N LEU A 1124 13.41 -33.80 32.19
CA LEU A 1124 14.76 -33.23 32.33
C LEU A 1124 14.70 -31.98 33.23
N THR A 1125 15.72 -31.74 34.03
CA THR A 1125 15.95 -30.45 34.70
C THR A 1125 17.37 -30.00 34.39
N ASP A 1126 17.53 -28.80 33.86
CA ASP A 1126 18.84 -28.26 33.49
C ASP A 1126 18.86 -26.72 33.58
N LYS A 1127 20.00 -26.10 33.27
CA LYS A 1127 20.16 -24.64 33.15
C LYS A 1127 20.47 -24.25 31.72
N PHE A 1128 19.88 -23.16 31.25
CA PHE A 1128 20.30 -22.60 29.97
C PHE A 1128 21.76 -22.15 30.08
N ALA A 1129 22.62 -22.72 29.24
CA ALA A 1129 23.90 -22.08 28.93
C ALA A 1129 23.62 -20.84 28.06
N ASN A 1130 24.64 -20.01 27.79
CA ASN A 1130 24.51 -18.87 26.86
C ASN A 1130 24.22 -19.28 25.40
N GLU A 1131 23.96 -20.57 25.15
CA GLU A 1131 23.67 -21.17 23.86
C GLU A 1131 22.33 -21.93 23.92
N PRO A 1132 21.63 -22.10 22.78
CA PRO A 1132 20.40 -22.89 22.70
C PRO A 1132 20.58 -24.31 23.22
N TYR A 1133 19.67 -24.77 24.09
CA TYR A 1133 19.77 -26.10 24.68
C TYR A 1133 19.07 -27.14 23.78
N GLN A 1134 19.80 -28.17 23.37
CA GLN A 1134 19.25 -29.28 22.57
C GLN A 1134 18.69 -30.38 23.48
N PHE A 1135 17.37 -30.48 23.55
CA PHE A 1135 16.67 -31.54 24.25
C PHE A 1135 16.37 -32.71 23.31
N VAL A 1136 16.71 -33.94 23.70
CA VAL A 1136 16.39 -35.16 22.94
C VAL A 1136 15.68 -36.18 23.83
N ASP A 1137 14.41 -36.50 23.52
CA ASP A 1137 13.71 -37.66 24.06
C ASP A 1137 13.77 -38.84 23.07
N LYS A 1138 14.72 -39.75 23.31
CA LYS A 1138 14.91 -40.96 22.51
C LYS A 1138 13.80 -42.01 22.70
N GLN A 1139 12.98 -41.89 23.75
CA GLN A 1139 11.88 -42.83 24.03
C GLN A 1139 10.58 -42.46 23.30
N ALA A 1140 10.54 -41.30 22.63
CA ALA A 1140 9.38 -40.81 21.89
C ALA A 1140 9.10 -41.55 20.56
N LEU A 1141 9.76 -42.69 20.31
CA LEU A 1141 9.66 -43.49 19.08
C LEU A 1141 8.51 -44.52 19.08
N THR A 1142 7.76 -44.66 20.17
CA THR A 1142 6.65 -45.62 20.28
C THR A 1142 5.31 -44.95 19.99
N ASP A 1143 4.32 -45.69 19.44
CA ASP A 1143 3.04 -45.22 18.85
C ASP A 1143 2.05 -44.48 19.80
N LYS A 1144 2.52 -43.91 20.91
CA LYS A 1144 1.72 -43.10 21.84
C LYS A 1144 2.02 -41.61 21.67
N ARG A 1145 0.96 -40.78 21.69
CA ARG A 1145 1.11 -39.32 21.70
C ARG A 1145 1.75 -38.90 23.03
N ARG A 1146 2.86 -38.17 22.97
CA ARG A 1146 3.57 -37.62 24.12
C ARG A 1146 3.71 -36.11 23.94
N PHE A 1147 3.38 -35.36 24.98
CA PHE A 1147 3.42 -33.90 24.99
C PHE A 1147 4.50 -33.43 25.95
N TYR A 1148 5.18 -32.35 25.58
CA TYR A 1148 6.24 -31.75 26.38
C TYR A 1148 5.90 -30.30 26.71
N ARG A 1149 6.31 -29.85 27.88
CA ARG A 1149 6.34 -28.43 28.21
C ARG A 1149 7.65 -28.10 28.91
N VAL A 1150 8.06 -26.85 28.79
CA VAL A 1150 9.25 -26.35 29.46
C VAL A 1150 8.83 -25.23 30.39
N ARG A 1151 9.27 -25.33 31.65
CA ARG A 1151 8.97 -24.35 32.68
C ARG A 1151 10.28 -23.84 33.26
N ALA A 1152 10.46 -22.52 33.28
CA ALA A 1152 11.53 -21.91 34.07
C ALA A 1152 11.25 -22.11 35.57
N LYS A 1153 12.32 -22.35 36.33
CA LYS A 1153 12.25 -22.57 37.77
C LYS A 1153 12.41 -21.29 38.56
#